data_AF-A0A1R3G0M5-F1
#
_entry.id   AF-A0A1R3G0M5-F1
#
_cell.length_a   1.000
_cell.length_b   1.000
_cell.length_c   1.000
_cell.angle_alpha   90.00
_cell.angle_beta   90.00
_cell.angle_gamma   90.00
#
_symmetry.space_group_name_H-M   'P 1'
#
loop_
_entity.id
_entity.type
_entity.pdbx_description
1 polymer ?
#
loop_
_entity_poly.entity_id
_entity_poly.type
_entity_poly.pdbx_seq_one_letter_code
_entity_poly.pdbx_strand_id
1 'polypeptide(L)'
;MAALLGASLMAISAFYIHKRSVDHVIDRLVEIRRECRPRSRVFSDGGSLEHKSNLSKSFEEQMELLRSNRMSSSMPNVALRNEWFEEDAKFDQAVRERVQTCSASSLDKLNFIPSGLPPLQTSRRGENQTFSHGGSTARLANYGRLMTPRSPGGNAFESAGDSDEEGTEPANEDDILFGDENIDGPNDLLIDVGTKVQNSISVLFGSDGLNSVLDKSNKATGSEAKNSVDLHGNGKLVDSASVCILENDPVFDKTSSALRSTLHETTSVEEEEVRKMVRECLELRDKYVYREEIAPWTKEPVTDPSTPKARSDPFRFEPVEKTAHNFKMEDGVIRVYASESDTVELFPVASSTTFFTDMHHLLKVMSIGNVRSACHHRLRFLEEKFRLHLLVNADREFLAQKGAPHRDFYNIRKVDTHVHHSACMNQKHLLRFIKSKLRKEPDEVVIFRDGKYMTLKEVFESLDLTGYDLNVDLLDVHADKSTFHRFDKFNLKYNPCGQSRLREIFLKQDNLIQGRFLAEVTKQVLSDLEASKYQMAEYRISIYGRKQSEWDQLASWFINNEIYSENAVWLIQVPRLYNVYKQMGIVKSFQSILDNVFIPLFEVTIDPNSHPQLHVFLMMVVGFDLVDDESKPERRPTKHMPKPSEWTNEFNPAYSYYAYYFYANLYTLNKLRESKGLPTIKLRPHCGEAGDIDHLAAAFLLCNNISHGIKLRNSPVLQYLYYLAQVGLALSPLSNNSLFLDYHRNPFPAFFQRGLNVSLSSDDPLQIHLTKEALVEEYSVAAQVWKLSACDLCEIARNSVYQSGFSHLAKSHWLGSKYFLRGPEGNDIHKTNVPNMRIAFRHETWKEEMQYVYSGKARIPGEIDPAM
;
A
#
# COMPACT_ATOMS: atom_id res chain seq x y z
N MET A 1 -23.98 -41.00 -27.67
CA MET A 1 -25.24 -40.97 -28.45
C MET A 1 -26.37 -40.29 -27.70
N ALA A 2 -27.22 -41.00 -26.94
CA ALA A 2 -28.48 -40.44 -26.41
C ALA A 2 -28.36 -39.12 -25.64
N ALA A 3 -27.42 -39.00 -24.69
CA ALA A 3 -27.20 -37.77 -23.93
C ALA A 3 -26.78 -36.56 -24.81
N LEU A 4 -26.06 -36.81 -25.91
CA LEU A 4 -25.63 -35.79 -26.86
C LEU A 4 -26.83 -35.27 -27.68
N LEU A 5 -27.70 -36.17 -28.15
CA LEU A 5 -28.95 -35.79 -28.81
C LEU A 5 -29.90 -35.01 -27.87
N GLY A 6 -29.99 -35.44 -26.60
CA GLY A 6 -30.75 -34.71 -25.57
C GLY A 6 -30.22 -33.29 -25.35
N ALA A 7 -28.90 -33.13 -25.20
CA ALA A 7 -28.27 -31.82 -25.06
C ALA A 7 -28.51 -30.92 -26.29
N SER A 8 -28.40 -31.46 -27.51
CA SER A 8 -28.68 -30.72 -28.75
C SER A 8 -30.15 -30.26 -28.84
N LEU A 9 -31.11 -31.13 -28.52
CA LEU A 9 -32.53 -30.78 -28.51
C LEU A 9 -32.87 -29.71 -27.46
N MET A 10 -32.27 -29.79 -26.27
CA MET A 10 -32.43 -28.77 -25.23
C MET A 10 -31.82 -27.42 -25.65
N ALA A 11 -30.64 -27.42 -26.27
CA ALA A 11 -30.00 -26.21 -26.77
C ALA A 11 -30.82 -25.52 -27.89
N ILE A 12 -31.34 -26.30 -28.85
CA ILE A 12 -32.22 -25.79 -29.92
C ILE A 12 -33.52 -25.22 -29.33
N SER A 13 -34.11 -25.91 -28.34
CA SER A 13 -35.32 -25.44 -27.66
C SER A 13 -35.09 -24.14 -26.89
N ALA A 14 -33.99 -24.05 -26.15
CA ALA A 14 -33.59 -22.84 -25.42
C ALA A 14 -33.34 -21.65 -26.38
N PHE A 15 -32.66 -21.88 -27.51
CA PHE A 15 -32.46 -20.87 -28.55
C PHE A 15 -33.79 -20.35 -29.13
N TYR A 16 -34.74 -21.26 -29.42
CA TYR A 16 -36.05 -20.87 -29.98
C TYR A 16 -36.90 -20.08 -28.97
N ILE A 17 -36.86 -20.46 -27.69
CA ILE A 17 -37.53 -19.73 -26.59
C ILE A 17 -36.88 -18.35 -26.42
N HIS A 18 -35.55 -18.26 -26.40
CA HIS A 18 -34.83 -16.99 -26.27
C HIS A 18 -35.11 -16.04 -27.44
N LYS A 19 -35.06 -16.55 -28.69
CA LYS A 19 -35.39 -15.77 -29.87
C LYS A 19 -36.82 -15.21 -29.78
N ARG A 20 -37.82 -16.05 -29.48
CA ARG A 20 -39.22 -15.62 -29.38
C ARG A 20 -39.42 -14.54 -28.30
N SER A 21 -38.68 -14.62 -27.19
CA SER A 21 -38.67 -13.59 -26.15
C SER A 21 -38.08 -12.26 -26.63
N VAL A 22 -36.98 -12.31 -27.40
CA VAL A 22 -36.36 -11.12 -28.01
C VAL A 22 -37.27 -10.49 -29.06
N ASP A 23 -37.86 -11.29 -29.95
CA ASP A 23 -38.81 -10.81 -30.98
C ASP A 23 -39.99 -10.07 -30.32
N HIS A 24 -40.60 -10.63 -29.26
CA HIS A 24 -41.66 -9.98 -28.48
C HIS A 24 -41.23 -8.66 -27.80
N VAL A 25 -39.97 -8.51 -27.39
CA VAL A 25 -39.45 -7.26 -26.81
C VAL A 25 -39.22 -6.21 -27.91
N ILE A 26 -38.75 -6.62 -29.09
CA ILE A 26 -38.56 -5.74 -30.25
C ILE A 26 -39.91 -5.18 -30.73
N ASP A 27 -40.94 -6.02 -30.91
CA ASP A 27 -42.27 -5.55 -31.32
C ASP A 27 -42.85 -4.53 -30.33
N ARG A 28 -42.70 -4.78 -29.02
CA ARG A 28 -43.18 -3.87 -27.96
C ARG A 28 -42.44 -2.53 -27.97
N LEU A 29 -41.14 -2.52 -28.28
CA LEU A 29 -40.36 -1.30 -28.49
C LEU A 29 -40.76 -0.56 -29.78
N VAL A 30 -41.19 -1.28 -30.82
CA VAL A 30 -41.72 -0.70 -32.07
C VAL A 30 -43.09 -0.05 -31.84
N GLU A 31 -43.96 -0.62 -31.01
CA GLU A 31 -45.23 -0.01 -30.61
C GLU A 31 -45.02 1.30 -29.83
N ILE A 32 -44.20 1.28 -28.77
CA ILE A 32 -43.86 2.48 -27.99
C ILE A 32 -43.29 3.58 -28.90
N ARG A 33 -42.46 3.22 -29.88
CA ARG A 33 -41.87 4.16 -30.85
C ARG A 33 -42.88 4.70 -31.88
N ARG A 34 -44.05 4.09 -32.04
CA ARG A 34 -45.16 4.60 -32.87
C ARG A 34 -46.03 5.61 -32.11
N GLU A 35 -46.21 5.43 -30.80
CA GLU A 35 -46.98 6.37 -29.97
C GLU A 35 -46.25 7.71 -29.78
N CYS A 36 -44.92 7.69 -29.61
CA CYS A 36 -44.10 8.90 -29.40
C CYS A 36 -43.83 9.75 -30.67
N ARG A 37 -44.81 9.93 -31.57
CA ARG A 37 -44.72 10.90 -32.69
C ARG A 37 -45.68 12.08 -32.48
N PRO A 38 -45.19 13.33 -32.33
CA PRO A 38 -46.05 14.50 -32.20
C PRO A 38 -46.79 14.78 -33.52
N ARG A 39 -48.11 14.93 -33.46
CA ARG A 39 -48.91 15.41 -34.60
C ARG A 39 -48.68 16.90 -34.79
N SER A 40 -48.00 17.27 -35.87
CA SER A 40 -47.95 18.66 -36.35
C SER A 40 -49.36 19.15 -36.69
N ARG A 41 -49.87 20.12 -35.92
CA ARG A 41 -51.09 20.84 -36.27
C ARG A 41 -50.73 22.08 -37.10
N VAL A 42 -51.43 22.24 -38.21
CA VAL A 42 -51.36 23.43 -39.07
C VAL A 42 -52.01 24.61 -38.33
N PHE A 43 -51.35 25.77 -38.33
CA PHE A 43 -51.97 27.03 -37.92
C PHE A 43 -52.75 27.63 -39.09
N SER A 44 -53.94 28.14 -38.81
CA SER A 44 -54.71 29.04 -39.68
C SER A 44 -54.98 30.33 -38.92
N ASP A 45 -55.03 31.44 -39.64
CA ASP A 45 -55.06 32.80 -39.11
C ASP A 45 -56.49 33.33 -38.84
N GLY A 46 -56.61 34.41 -38.07
CA GLY A 46 -57.77 35.32 -38.04
C GLY A 46 -58.51 35.50 -36.71
N GLY A 47 -58.73 36.76 -36.31
CA GLY A 47 -59.75 37.16 -35.32
C GLY A 47 -59.25 38.01 -34.15
N SER A 48 -59.93 39.12 -33.85
CA SER A 48 -59.49 40.13 -32.86
C SER A 48 -60.62 40.67 -31.96
N LEU A 49 -60.21 41.45 -30.94
CA LEU A 49 -60.96 42.42 -30.12
C LEU A 49 -61.66 41.98 -28.80
N GLU A 50 -61.10 42.57 -27.73
CA GLU A 50 -61.65 43.05 -26.44
C GLU A 50 -63.08 42.69 -25.95
N HIS A 51 -63.18 42.31 -24.66
CA HIS A 51 -63.89 43.14 -23.67
C HIS A 51 -63.43 42.88 -22.23
N LYS A 52 -63.88 43.72 -21.27
CA LYS A 52 -63.37 43.78 -19.88
C LYS A 52 -64.27 43.10 -18.82
N SER A 53 -63.60 42.69 -17.74
CA SER A 53 -64.01 42.70 -16.31
C SER A 53 -64.76 41.52 -15.67
N ASN A 54 -64.30 41.20 -14.46
CA ASN A 54 -64.98 40.65 -13.29
C ASN A 54 -65.76 39.32 -13.41
N LEU A 55 -65.08 38.21 -13.07
CA LEU A 55 -65.69 37.17 -12.22
C LEU A 55 -64.61 36.42 -11.43
N SER A 56 -64.69 36.48 -10.10
CA SER A 56 -63.94 35.60 -9.20
C SER A 56 -64.71 34.30 -8.97
N LYS A 57 -64.01 33.22 -8.61
CA LYS A 57 -64.50 31.83 -8.47
C LYS A 57 -64.79 31.08 -9.79
N SER A 58 -63.75 30.50 -10.39
CA SER A 58 -63.74 29.09 -10.81
C SER A 58 -62.33 28.68 -11.25
N PHE A 59 -61.54 28.11 -10.33
CA PHE A 59 -60.28 27.42 -10.67
C PHE A 59 -59.90 26.28 -9.69
N GLU A 60 -60.79 25.91 -8.77
CA GLU A 60 -60.58 24.81 -7.81
C GLU A 60 -61.40 23.55 -8.15
N GLU A 61 -62.40 23.63 -9.03
CA GLU A 61 -63.26 22.49 -9.41
C GLU A 61 -62.70 21.61 -10.54
N GLN A 62 -61.54 21.97 -11.12
CA GLN A 62 -60.91 21.19 -12.21
C GLN A 62 -59.66 20.39 -11.80
N MET A 63 -59.32 20.34 -10.50
CA MET A 63 -58.16 19.61 -9.98
C MET A 63 -58.51 18.40 -9.08
N GLU A 64 -59.79 18.18 -8.76
CA GLU A 64 -60.28 17.06 -7.94
C GLU A 64 -60.59 15.77 -8.74
N LEU A 65 -60.76 15.86 -10.07
CA LEU A 65 -61.34 14.77 -10.88
C LEU A 65 -60.34 13.70 -11.40
N LEU A 66 -59.10 13.70 -10.92
CA LEU A 66 -58.07 12.70 -11.27
C LEU A 66 -57.44 12.00 -10.04
N ARG A 67 -58.16 11.94 -8.90
CA ARG A 67 -57.70 11.29 -7.67
C ARG A 67 -58.63 10.22 -7.08
N SER A 68 -59.33 9.44 -7.92
CA SER A 68 -59.83 8.12 -7.49
C SER A 68 -60.23 7.17 -8.62
N ASN A 69 -59.43 6.12 -8.87
CA ASN A 69 -59.84 4.73 -8.57
C ASN A 69 -58.71 3.70 -8.84
N ARG A 70 -58.85 2.51 -8.22
CA ARG A 70 -57.91 1.38 -8.30
C ARG A 70 -58.33 0.38 -9.40
N MET A 71 -57.38 -0.42 -9.90
CA MET A 71 -57.32 -1.88 -9.65
C MET A 71 -56.08 -2.53 -10.29
N SER A 72 -55.76 -3.75 -9.84
CA SER A 72 -54.50 -4.46 -10.09
C SER A 72 -54.47 -5.27 -11.39
N SER A 73 -53.27 -5.58 -11.87
CA SER A 73 -52.94 -6.88 -12.47
C SER A 73 -51.55 -7.33 -11.97
N SER A 74 -51.22 -8.62 -12.07
CA SER A 74 -50.09 -9.22 -11.34
C SER A 74 -49.41 -10.37 -12.10
N MET A 75 -48.26 -10.81 -11.56
CA MET A 75 -47.45 -12.00 -11.90
C MET A 75 -46.50 -11.87 -13.12
N PRO A 76 -45.37 -12.62 -13.16
CA PRO A 76 -44.69 -13.37 -12.08
C PRO A 76 -43.24 -12.92 -11.81
N ASN A 77 -42.71 -13.29 -10.62
CA ASN A 77 -41.29 -13.11 -10.30
C ASN A 77 -40.43 -14.24 -10.88
N VAL A 78 -39.20 -13.89 -11.29
CA VAL A 78 -38.01 -14.73 -11.06
C VAL A 78 -36.97 -13.83 -10.40
N ALA A 79 -36.87 -13.91 -9.09
CA ALA A 79 -35.88 -13.17 -8.30
C ALA A 79 -34.71 -14.10 -7.94
N LEU A 80 -33.48 -13.63 -8.13
CA LEU A 80 -32.31 -14.19 -7.47
C LEU A 80 -31.66 -13.06 -6.66
N ARG A 81 -31.47 -13.34 -5.37
CA ARG A 81 -31.37 -12.38 -4.27
C ARG A 81 -29.97 -11.76 -4.19
N ASN A 82 -29.87 -10.43 -4.11
CA ASN A 82 -28.68 -9.70 -3.68
C ASN A 82 -29.04 -8.28 -3.20
N GLU A 83 -29.48 -8.19 -1.95
CA GLU A 83 -29.38 -7.00 -1.11
C GLU A 83 -28.49 -7.37 0.08
N TRP A 84 -27.58 -6.49 0.49
CA TRP A 84 -26.91 -6.42 1.81
C TRP A 84 -25.89 -5.26 1.80
N PHE A 85 -26.37 -4.01 1.69
CA PHE A 85 -25.55 -2.80 1.89
C PHE A 85 -26.42 -1.54 2.14
N GLU A 86 -27.15 -1.49 3.27
CA GLU A 86 -27.63 -0.21 3.81
C GLU A 86 -28.03 -0.28 5.30
N GLU A 87 -27.04 -0.38 6.21
CA GLU A 87 -27.26 -0.08 7.64
C GLU A 87 -25.95 0.27 8.36
N ASP A 88 -25.50 1.53 8.27
CA ASP A 88 -24.25 1.99 8.92
C ASP A 88 -24.27 3.49 9.30
N ALA A 89 -25.47 4.02 9.60
CA ALA A 89 -25.70 5.45 9.80
C ALA A 89 -26.79 5.79 10.84
N LYS A 90 -26.96 4.97 11.91
CA LYS A 90 -27.98 5.23 12.95
C LYS A 90 -27.78 4.55 14.32
N PHE A 91 -26.54 4.35 14.76
CA PHE A 91 -26.28 3.60 16.01
C PHE A 91 -25.38 4.31 17.04
N ASP A 92 -25.73 5.55 17.43
CA ASP A 92 -25.02 6.24 18.53
C ASP A 92 -25.89 7.20 19.39
N GLN A 93 -27.22 7.15 19.26
CA GLN A 93 -28.12 8.06 19.99
C GLN A 93 -29.46 7.44 20.44
N ALA A 94 -29.43 6.15 20.85
CA ALA A 94 -30.63 5.41 21.24
C ALA A 94 -30.50 4.50 22.49
N VAL A 95 -29.45 4.66 23.31
CA VAL A 95 -29.19 3.80 24.50
C VAL A 95 -29.32 4.58 25.83
N ARG A 96 -30.22 5.55 25.89
CA ARG A 96 -30.64 6.23 27.13
C ARG A 96 -32.14 6.54 27.17
N GLU A 97 -32.99 5.53 26.99
CA GLU A 97 -34.32 5.46 27.61
C GLU A 97 -34.95 4.07 27.40
N ARG A 98 -36.04 3.76 28.13
CA ARG A 98 -36.86 2.53 28.04
C ARG A 98 -36.21 1.23 28.55
N VAL A 99 -35.87 1.20 29.84
CA VAL A 99 -36.24 0.05 30.67
C VAL A 99 -37.70 0.23 31.11
N GLN A 100 -38.43 -0.86 31.34
CA GLN A 100 -39.89 -0.93 31.62
C GLN A 100 -40.81 -0.63 30.42
N THR A 101 -41.34 -1.68 29.77
CA THR A 101 -42.75 -2.08 29.95
C THR A 101 -43.08 -3.41 29.23
N CYS A 102 -44.00 -4.17 29.83
CA CYS A 102 -44.84 -5.24 29.25
C CYS A 102 -44.17 -6.47 28.58
N SER A 103 -44.58 -7.65 29.06
CA SER A 103 -44.29 -8.98 28.50
C SER A 103 -45.59 -9.71 28.12
N ALA A 104 -45.47 -10.84 27.41
CA ALA A 104 -46.55 -11.78 27.03
C ALA A 104 -47.57 -11.27 25.97
N SER A 105 -48.13 -12.10 25.06
CA SER A 105 -47.81 -13.49 24.67
C SER A 105 -48.55 -13.91 23.38
N SER A 106 -48.10 -14.96 22.69
CA SER A 106 -48.99 -15.97 22.04
C SER A 106 -48.18 -17.17 21.51
N LEU A 107 -48.79 -18.37 21.56
CA LEU A 107 -48.37 -19.60 20.87
C LEU A 107 -49.24 -19.75 19.58
N ASP A 108 -49.25 -20.81 18.75
CA ASP A 108 -48.74 -22.19 18.87
C ASP A 108 -48.73 -22.90 17.49
N LYS A 109 -48.03 -24.05 17.38
CA LYS A 109 -48.36 -25.29 16.59
C LYS A 109 -47.13 -26.12 16.15
N LEU A 110 -46.78 -27.16 16.93
CA LEU A 110 -47.09 -28.58 16.61
C LEU A 110 -46.38 -29.55 17.59
N ASN A 111 -46.99 -30.72 17.81
CA ASN A 111 -46.64 -31.67 18.87
C ASN A 111 -45.70 -32.80 18.41
N PHE A 112 -45.02 -33.47 19.37
CA PHE A 112 -45.30 -34.85 19.86
C PHE A 112 -44.18 -35.21 20.88
N ILE A 113 -44.46 -35.24 22.20
CA ILE A 113 -44.97 -36.38 23.02
C ILE A 113 -43.87 -37.37 23.46
N PRO A 114 -43.86 -37.93 24.70
CA PRO A 114 -44.55 -37.58 25.96
C PRO A 114 -43.50 -37.11 27.04
N SER A 115 -43.59 -37.16 28.38
CA SER A 115 -44.58 -37.51 29.44
C SER A 115 -44.09 -36.94 30.80
N GLY A 116 -44.96 -36.76 31.81
CA GLY A 116 -44.58 -36.69 33.23
C GLY A 116 -45.11 -35.47 34.02
N LEU A 117 -46.22 -35.65 34.75
CA LEU A 117 -46.82 -34.70 35.72
C LEU A 117 -46.84 -35.37 37.13
N PRO A 118 -47.17 -34.70 38.27
CA PRO A 118 -47.63 -33.30 38.50
C PRO A 118 -46.82 -32.53 39.59
N PRO A 119 -47.20 -31.28 40.00
CA PRO A 119 -46.32 -30.36 40.75
C PRO A 119 -46.87 -29.72 42.07
N LEU A 120 -46.02 -28.88 42.71
CA LEU A 120 -46.29 -27.69 43.57
C LEU A 120 -46.84 -27.82 45.03
N GLN A 121 -46.07 -27.29 46.01
CA GLN A 121 -46.43 -26.20 46.97
C GLN A 121 -45.23 -25.85 47.91
N THR A 122 -44.63 -24.64 47.87
CA THR A 122 -44.91 -23.37 48.60
C THR A 122 -44.65 -23.30 50.12
N SER A 123 -43.82 -22.34 50.57
CA SER A 123 -44.08 -21.52 51.78
C SER A 123 -43.26 -20.21 51.80
N ARG A 124 -43.56 -19.29 52.74
CA ARG A 124 -43.05 -17.90 52.86
C ARG A 124 -42.48 -17.57 54.25
N ARG A 125 -41.47 -16.69 54.34
CA ARG A 125 -41.24 -15.66 55.40
C ARG A 125 -40.04 -14.77 54.99
N GLY A 126 -39.97 -13.45 55.22
CA GLY A 126 -41.04 -12.47 55.42
C GLY A 126 -40.94 -11.58 56.69
N GLU A 127 -40.31 -10.40 56.59
CA GLU A 127 -40.45 -9.24 57.50
C GLU A 127 -40.01 -7.92 56.81
N ASN A 128 -40.29 -6.73 57.37
CA ASN A 128 -40.51 -5.48 56.59
C ASN A 128 -40.26 -4.13 57.34
N GLN A 129 -40.39 -3.00 56.59
CA GLN A 129 -40.54 -1.55 56.98
C GLN A 129 -39.24 -0.68 57.06
N THR A 130 -39.00 0.49 56.41
CA THR A 130 -39.72 1.72 55.91
C THR A 130 -39.83 2.88 56.95
N PHE A 131 -39.68 4.21 56.71
CA PHE A 131 -39.82 5.21 55.60
C PHE A 131 -38.99 6.51 55.94
N SER A 132 -38.90 7.66 55.20
CA SER A 132 -38.98 8.12 53.78
C SER A 132 -38.54 9.63 53.62
N HIS A 133 -38.17 10.09 52.40
CA HIS A 133 -37.93 11.50 51.94
C HIS A 133 -36.86 12.37 52.69
N GLY A 134 -36.35 13.53 52.21
CA GLY A 134 -36.43 14.26 50.92
C GLY A 134 -36.18 15.79 51.11
N GLY A 135 -35.53 16.53 50.17
CA GLY A 135 -35.36 18.00 50.29
C GLY A 135 -34.15 18.62 49.53
N SER A 136 -34.04 19.95 49.45
CA SER A 136 -33.09 20.68 48.58
C SER A 136 -32.56 22.04 49.11
N THR A 137 -31.64 22.65 48.33
CA THR A 137 -31.24 24.09 48.27
C THR A 137 -30.37 24.75 49.37
N ALA A 138 -29.07 24.84 49.05
CA ALA A 138 -28.30 26.09 48.83
C ALA A 138 -27.84 27.05 49.99
N ARG A 139 -26.54 27.42 49.88
CA ARG A 139 -25.84 28.60 50.44
C ARG A 139 -25.65 28.75 51.96
N LEU A 140 -24.41 28.56 52.41
CA LEU A 140 -23.56 29.66 52.93
C LEU A 140 -22.07 29.30 52.78
N ALA A 141 -21.15 30.21 53.13
CA ALA A 141 -19.71 30.06 52.90
C ALA A 141 -18.86 30.37 54.15
N ASN A 142 -17.65 29.80 54.25
CA ASN A 142 -16.42 30.54 54.58
C ASN A 142 -15.13 29.68 54.52
N TYR A 143 -14.00 30.35 54.22
CA TYR A 143 -12.57 30.08 54.50
C TYR A 143 -12.22 28.81 55.32
N GLY A 144 -11.24 27.96 55.01
CA GLY A 144 -10.01 28.10 54.20
C GLY A 144 -8.78 27.58 54.96
N ARG A 145 -7.80 26.95 54.27
CA ARG A 145 -6.47 26.44 54.77
C ARG A 145 -6.54 25.22 55.74
N LEU A 146 -5.52 24.35 55.88
CA LEU A 146 -4.15 24.20 55.30
C LEU A 146 -3.68 22.71 55.37
N MET A 147 -2.72 22.34 54.49
CA MET A 147 -1.79 21.19 54.51
C MET A 147 -2.22 19.70 54.46
N THR A 148 -1.48 19.02 53.56
CA THR A 148 -0.99 17.63 53.41
C THR A 148 -0.46 16.96 54.72
N PRO A 149 -0.17 15.62 54.78
CA PRO A 149 0.41 14.79 53.69
C PRO A 149 0.16 13.25 53.66
N ARG A 150 0.86 12.61 52.69
CA ARG A 150 1.33 11.20 52.59
C ARG A 150 0.37 10.07 52.13
N SER A 151 0.86 9.37 51.10
CA SER A 151 0.56 8.02 50.58
C SER A 151 1.18 6.92 51.49
N PRO A 152 1.20 5.58 51.17
CA PRO A 152 1.03 4.92 49.86
C PRO A 152 0.12 3.66 49.81
N GLY A 153 0.00 3.11 48.60
CA GLY A 153 -0.70 1.86 48.26
C GLY A 153 -1.59 2.07 47.01
N GLY A 154 -1.45 1.34 45.91
CA GLY A 154 -0.52 0.25 45.59
C GLY A 154 -1.25 -0.83 44.78
N ASN A 155 -0.99 -0.90 43.47
CA ASN A 155 -1.48 -1.96 42.57
C ASN A 155 -0.54 -2.05 41.36
N ALA A 156 -0.25 -3.27 40.91
CA ALA A 156 0.69 -3.54 39.83
C ALA A 156 -0.01 -3.65 38.46
N PHE A 157 0.77 -3.41 37.40
CA PHE A 157 0.49 -3.88 36.04
C PHE A 157 1.83 -4.17 35.37
N GLU A 158 1.92 -5.30 34.68
CA GLU A 158 3.15 -5.73 34.00
C GLU A 158 3.36 -4.96 32.69
N SER A 159 4.62 -4.69 32.35
CA SER A 159 5.01 -4.04 31.10
C SER A 159 6.19 -4.80 30.50
N ALA A 160 5.94 -5.55 29.42
CA ALA A 160 7.00 -6.19 28.65
C ALA A 160 7.80 -5.14 27.87
N GLY A 161 9.10 -5.02 28.17
CA GLY A 161 10.03 -4.15 27.45
C GLY A 161 11.44 -4.72 27.50
N ASP A 162 12.14 -4.71 26.36
CA ASP A 162 13.54 -5.16 26.24
C ASP A 162 14.46 -4.30 27.13
N SER A 163 15.39 -4.92 27.87
CA SER A 163 16.47 -4.24 28.60
C SER A 163 17.60 -5.20 28.96
N ASP A 164 18.82 -4.90 28.51
CA ASP A 164 20.04 -5.69 28.71
C ASP A 164 21.28 -4.75 28.65
N GLU A 165 22.28 -4.77 29.54
CA GLU A 165 22.34 -5.24 30.94
C GLU A 165 22.47 -3.96 31.84
N GLU A 166 23.30 -3.71 32.88
CA GLU A 166 24.34 -4.40 33.67
C GLU A 166 24.40 -3.70 35.07
N GLY A 167 25.01 -4.33 36.07
CA GLY A 167 25.40 -3.69 37.35
C GLY A 167 25.84 -4.73 38.39
N THR A 168 27.08 -4.64 38.86
CA THR A 168 27.79 -5.79 39.48
C THR A 168 27.82 -5.85 41.02
N GLU A 169 27.82 -7.10 41.55
CA GLU A 169 28.21 -7.55 42.90
C GLU A 169 27.35 -7.19 44.15
N PRO A 170 27.38 -8.00 45.24
CA PRO A 170 27.73 -9.43 45.37
C PRO A 170 26.67 -10.28 46.12
N ALA A 171 26.99 -11.57 46.35
CA ALA A 171 26.09 -12.62 46.83
C ALA A 171 25.61 -12.51 48.30
N ASN A 172 24.51 -13.24 48.58
CA ASN A 172 24.33 -14.02 49.81
C ASN A 172 23.54 -15.30 49.48
N GLU A 173 23.81 -16.36 50.24
CA GLU A 173 23.15 -17.67 50.17
C GLU A 173 21.86 -17.69 51.00
N ASP A 174 20.92 -18.59 50.69
CA ASP A 174 20.18 -19.40 51.67
C ASP A 174 19.27 -20.43 50.96
N ASP A 175 19.48 -21.73 51.24
CA ASP A 175 18.65 -22.84 50.77
C ASP A 175 17.33 -22.98 51.55
N ILE A 176 16.23 -23.36 50.88
CA ILE A 176 15.23 -24.28 51.47
C ILE A 176 14.73 -25.29 50.41
N LEU A 177 14.93 -26.58 50.69
CA LEU A 177 14.33 -27.71 49.97
C LEU A 177 12.84 -27.91 50.31
N PHE A 178 12.04 -28.31 49.30
CA PHE A 178 11.05 -29.41 49.36
C PHE A 178 10.70 -29.82 47.91
N GLY A 179 10.49 -31.09 47.55
CA GLY A 179 10.61 -32.33 48.31
C GLY A 179 9.58 -33.38 47.85
N ASP A 180 10.06 -34.49 47.27
CA ASP A 180 9.32 -35.73 46.95
C ASP A 180 8.18 -35.64 45.90
N GLU A 181 7.75 -36.72 45.20
CA GLU A 181 8.17 -38.14 45.26
C GLU A 181 8.12 -38.84 43.87
N ASN A 182 8.75 -40.01 43.74
CA ASN A 182 8.87 -40.78 42.48
C ASN A 182 7.71 -41.77 42.26
N ILE A 183 7.41 -42.11 41.00
CA ILE A 183 6.92 -43.45 40.62
C ILE A 183 7.61 -43.93 39.33
N ASP A 184 8.42 -44.98 39.43
CA ASP A 184 8.97 -45.74 38.30
C ASP A 184 7.97 -46.77 37.73
N GLY A 185 8.13 -47.17 36.46
CA GLY A 185 7.34 -48.25 35.84
C GLY A 185 7.70 -48.55 34.37
N PRO A 186 8.46 -49.61 34.06
CA PRO A 186 9.08 -49.81 32.73
C PRO A 186 8.52 -51.00 31.91
N ASN A 187 9.22 -51.35 30.81
CA ASN A 187 9.12 -52.57 29.97
C ASN A 187 7.92 -52.63 28.97
N ASP A 188 8.00 -53.27 27.78
CA ASP A 188 9.15 -53.84 27.05
C ASP A 188 8.92 -53.98 25.52
N LEU A 189 9.96 -54.46 24.83
CA LEU A 189 9.99 -54.93 23.42
C LEU A 189 8.84 -55.88 23.01
N LEU A 190 8.50 -55.94 21.70
CA LEU A 190 8.62 -57.18 20.87
C LEU A 190 8.17 -57.03 19.38
N ILE A 191 9.13 -57.30 18.49
CA ILE A 191 9.10 -58.11 17.24
C ILE A 191 7.95 -57.97 16.18
N ASP A 192 8.44 -57.58 14.99
CA ASP A 192 8.04 -57.85 13.60
C ASP A 192 7.31 -59.18 13.25
N VAL A 193 6.37 -59.12 12.29
CA VAL A 193 6.17 -60.08 11.17
C VAL A 193 5.12 -59.50 10.20
N GLY A 194 5.29 -59.65 8.88
CA GLY A 194 4.31 -59.18 7.88
C GLY A 194 4.20 -60.01 6.59
N THR A 195 3.07 -59.84 5.88
CA THR A 195 2.82 -60.33 4.49
C THR A 195 1.76 -59.44 3.82
N LYS A 196 2.06 -58.71 2.73
CA LYS A 196 2.02 -59.11 1.31
C LYS A 196 0.62 -59.30 0.67
N VAL A 197 0.15 -58.29 -0.07
CA VAL A 197 -0.37 -58.33 -1.47
C VAL A 197 -0.14 -56.92 -2.06
N GLN A 198 0.93 -56.64 -2.82
CA GLN A 198 1.06 -56.76 -4.28
C GLN A 198 0.03 -56.00 -5.15
N ASN A 199 0.49 -54.93 -5.82
CA ASN A 199 0.70 -55.00 -7.27
C ASN A 199 1.78 -54.01 -7.73
N SER A 200 2.48 -54.32 -8.83
CA SER A 200 3.63 -53.56 -9.37
C SER A 200 3.28 -52.79 -10.67
N ILE A 201 4.16 -51.97 -11.26
CA ILE A 201 5.23 -52.37 -12.21
C ILE A 201 6.30 -51.26 -12.32
N SER A 202 7.59 -51.64 -12.42
CA SER A 202 8.69 -50.74 -12.87
C SER A 202 9.96 -51.50 -13.32
N VAL A 203 10.51 -51.17 -14.52
CA VAL A 203 11.86 -51.49 -15.07
C VAL A 203 12.17 -50.45 -16.18
N LEU A 204 13.31 -49.77 -16.38
CA LEU A 204 14.64 -49.66 -15.73
C LEU A 204 15.86 -50.32 -16.45
N PHE A 205 16.32 -49.67 -17.55
CA PHE A 205 17.68 -49.62 -18.17
C PHE A 205 18.38 -50.87 -18.77
N GLY A 206 19.23 -50.62 -19.79
CA GLY A 206 20.15 -51.56 -20.49
C GLY A 206 20.86 -50.86 -21.69
N SER A 207 22.01 -51.34 -22.18
CA SER A 207 22.92 -50.57 -23.07
C SER A 207 23.56 -51.30 -24.29
N ASP A 208 24.19 -50.49 -25.18
CA ASP A 208 25.28 -50.77 -26.14
C ASP A 208 25.08 -51.63 -27.41
N GLY A 209 25.73 -51.24 -28.55
CA GLY A 209 26.05 -52.18 -29.66
C GLY A 209 26.11 -51.72 -31.14
N LEU A 210 27.20 -51.08 -31.58
CA LEU A 210 27.93 -51.26 -32.88
C LEU A 210 27.28 -51.15 -34.32
N ASN A 211 27.91 -50.29 -35.14
CA ASN A 211 28.39 -50.48 -36.55
C ASN A 211 27.52 -50.44 -37.84
N SER A 212 28.24 -50.16 -38.96
CA SER A 212 27.88 -50.03 -40.40
C SER A 212 27.11 -48.76 -40.81
N VAL A 213 27.45 -47.95 -41.84
CA VAL A 213 28.23 -48.02 -43.11
C VAL A 213 27.42 -48.43 -44.35
N LEU A 214 26.98 -47.43 -45.13
CA LEU A 214 26.92 -47.40 -46.60
C LEU A 214 26.58 -45.96 -47.09
N ASP A 215 26.70 -45.62 -48.37
CA ASP A 215 27.89 -45.20 -49.13
C ASP A 215 27.41 -44.56 -50.46
N LYS A 216 27.97 -43.39 -50.84
CA LYS A 216 28.07 -42.77 -52.19
C LYS A 216 26.86 -42.44 -53.11
N SER A 217 27.01 -41.26 -53.75
CA SER A 217 26.65 -40.88 -55.16
C SER A 217 25.14 -40.67 -55.48
N ASN A 218 24.67 -39.92 -56.50
CA ASN A 218 25.17 -39.08 -57.63
C ASN A 218 24.24 -37.82 -57.70
N LYS A 219 24.39 -36.69 -58.44
CA LYS A 219 25.40 -35.89 -59.21
C LYS A 219 24.71 -34.49 -59.41
N ALA A 220 25.32 -33.31 -59.57
CA ALA A 220 26.57 -32.79 -60.17
C ALA A 220 26.44 -32.24 -61.63
N THR A 221 26.07 -30.95 -61.74
CA THR A 221 26.20 -29.98 -62.88
C THR A 221 25.95 -28.57 -62.26
N GLY A 222 26.66 -27.45 -62.51
CA GLY A 222 27.70 -27.11 -63.50
C GLY A 222 27.09 -26.70 -64.85
N SER A 223 27.26 -25.48 -65.42
CA SER A 223 28.04 -24.28 -65.08
C SER A 223 27.40 -23.02 -65.78
N GLU A 224 27.93 -21.78 -65.91
CA GLU A 224 29.25 -21.17 -65.60
C GLU A 224 29.21 -19.61 -65.47
N ALA A 225 30.05 -19.06 -64.58
CA ALA A 225 30.91 -17.85 -64.67
C ALA A 225 30.52 -16.46 -65.28
N LYS A 226 30.94 -15.42 -64.53
CA LYS A 226 31.49 -14.10 -64.93
C LYS A 226 30.64 -13.09 -65.75
N ASN A 227 30.49 -11.88 -65.21
CA ASN A 227 31.33 -10.74 -65.63
C ASN A 227 31.24 -9.55 -64.65
N SER A 228 32.21 -8.62 -64.73
CA SER A 228 32.40 -7.49 -63.83
C SER A 228 32.39 -6.14 -64.57
N VAL A 229 31.65 -5.15 -64.09
CA VAL A 229 31.85 -3.73 -64.39
C VAL A 229 31.51 -2.90 -63.15
N ASP A 230 32.48 -2.14 -62.63
CA ASP A 230 32.24 -1.01 -61.73
C ASP A 230 31.96 0.25 -62.56
N LEU A 231 30.99 1.08 -62.14
CA LEU A 231 30.92 2.50 -62.50
C LEU A 231 30.04 3.27 -61.49
N HIS A 232 30.48 4.46 -61.07
CA HIS A 232 29.77 5.28 -60.09
C HIS A 232 28.47 5.90 -60.64
N GLY A 233 27.44 5.98 -59.80
CA GLY A 233 26.20 6.73 -60.05
C GLY A 233 25.44 7.01 -58.76
N ASN A 234 25.49 8.27 -58.27
CA ASN A 234 24.86 8.66 -57.01
C ASN A 234 23.33 8.84 -57.16
N GLY A 235 22.52 8.11 -56.39
CA GLY A 235 21.06 8.20 -56.46
C GLY A 235 20.36 7.58 -55.24
N LYS A 236 19.41 8.31 -54.66
CA LYS A 236 18.58 7.83 -53.53
C LYS A 236 17.66 6.70 -53.98
N LEU A 237 17.63 5.61 -53.22
CA LEU A 237 16.49 4.69 -53.16
C LEU A 237 16.11 4.53 -51.68
N VAL A 238 14.85 4.83 -51.35
CA VAL A 238 14.27 4.67 -50.02
C VAL A 238 13.42 3.40 -50.06
N ASP A 239 13.78 2.41 -49.24
CA ASP A 239 13.07 1.13 -49.24
C ASP A 239 11.61 1.29 -48.81
N SER A 240 10.70 1.04 -49.75
CA SER A 240 9.27 1.26 -49.58
C SER A 240 8.59 -0.02 -49.09
N ALA A 241 8.90 -0.41 -47.85
CA ALA A 241 8.51 -1.72 -47.29
C ALA A 241 7.85 -1.66 -45.89
N SER A 242 7.27 -0.52 -45.49
CA SER A 242 6.60 -0.38 -44.18
C SER A 242 5.55 0.75 -44.09
N VAL A 243 4.73 0.93 -45.15
CA VAL A 243 3.60 1.89 -45.15
C VAL A 243 2.31 1.21 -45.59
N CYS A 244 1.68 0.47 -44.66
CA CYS A 244 0.34 -0.11 -44.76
C CYS A 244 -0.12 -0.50 -43.34
N ILE A 245 -1.28 -0.11 -42.82
CA ILE A 245 -2.29 0.86 -43.26
C ILE A 245 -2.64 1.72 -42.03
N LEU A 246 -2.56 3.05 -42.15
CA LEU A 246 -2.96 3.98 -41.08
C LEU A 246 -4.33 4.59 -41.43
N GLU A 247 -5.34 3.73 -41.50
CA GLU A 247 -6.73 4.16 -41.64
C GLU A 247 -7.21 4.72 -40.29
N ASN A 248 -7.29 6.05 -40.23
CA ASN A 248 -8.06 6.77 -39.21
C ASN A 248 -9.54 6.45 -39.43
N ASP A 249 -10.00 5.33 -38.88
CA ASP A 249 -11.37 4.85 -39.00
C ASP A 249 -12.36 5.88 -38.39
N PRO A 250 -13.16 6.60 -39.21
CA PRO A 250 -13.89 7.79 -38.80
C PRO A 250 -15.12 7.49 -37.92
N VAL A 251 -15.22 6.27 -37.41
CA VAL A 251 -16.16 5.85 -36.37
C VAL A 251 -15.75 6.40 -35.01
N PHE A 252 -14.45 6.38 -34.67
CA PHE A 252 -14.00 6.84 -33.34
C PHE A 252 -14.23 8.36 -33.18
N ASP A 253 -13.90 9.16 -34.20
CA ASP A 253 -14.25 10.59 -34.28
C ASP A 253 -15.78 10.89 -34.29
N LYS A 254 -16.65 9.87 -34.23
CA LYS A 254 -18.12 10.02 -34.17
C LYS A 254 -18.77 9.37 -32.94
N THR A 255 -18.11 8.43 -32.27
CA THR A 255 -18.56 7.88 -30.97
C THR A 255 -17.74 8.36 -29.78
N SER A 256 -16.52 8.86 -29.99
CA SER A 256 -15.71 9.60 -29.01
C SER A 256 -15.44 11.06 -29.41
N SER A 257 -16.02 11.55 -30.52
CA SER A 257 -16.47 12.95 -30.50
C SER A 257 -17.44 13.07 -29.34
N ALA A 258 -16.99 13.73 -28.28
CA ALA A 258 -17.69 13.79 -27.01
C ALA A 258 -19.17 14.19 -27.17
N LEU A 259 -19.96 13.90 -26.13
CA LEU A 259 -20.87 14.94 -25.67
C LEU A 259 -20.00 16.16 -25.32
N ARG A 260 -19.75 17.01 -26.32
CA ARG A 260 -19.58 18.43 -26.07
C ARG A 260 -20.91 18.88 -25.51
N SER A 261 -21.01 18.83 -24.18
CA SER A 261 -21.96 19.61 -23.42
C SER A 261 -21.63 21.08 -23.67
N THR A 262 -22.10 21.60 -24.80
CA THR A 262 -22.41 23.03 -24.98
C THR A 262 -23.67 23.42 -24.21
N LEU A 263 -24.00 22.65 -23.17
CA LEU A 263 -24.49 23.20 -21.92
C LEU A 263 -23.40 24.13 -21.38
N HIS A 264 -23.52 25.42 -21.71
CA HIS A 264 -23.14 26.44 -20.76
C HIS A 264 -24.11 26.38 -19.57
N GLU A 265 -24.03 25.29 -18.80
CA GLU A 265 -24.52 25.25 -17.43
C GLU A 265 -23.79 26.37 -16.70
N THR A 266 -24.56 27.36 -16.26
CA THR A 266 -24.10 28.44 -15.41
C THR A 266 -23.63 27.81 -14.12
N THR A 267 -22.32 27.55 -14.01
CA THR A 267 -21.73 26.83 -12.87
C THR A 267 -22.21 27.46 -11.58
N SER A 268 -22.70 26.64 -10.64
CA SER A 268 -23.18 27.16 -9.37
C SER A 268 -22.05 27.92 -8.66
N VAL A 269 -22.39 29.00 -7.96
CA VAL A 269 -21.41 29.74 -7.13
C VAL A 269 -20.75 28.77 -6.14
N GLU A 270 -21.52 27.85 -5.57
CA GLU A 270 -21.06 26.80 -4.67
C GLU A 270 -20.05 25.84 -5.33
N GLU A 271 -20.22 25.53 -6.62
CA GLU A 271 -19.31 24.65 -7.36
C GLU A 271 -17.98 25.35 -7.65
N GLU A 272 -17.99 26.64 -8.00
CA GLU A 272 -16.74 27.40 -8.17
C GLU A 272 -16.01 27.61 -6.84
N GLU A 273 -16.73 27.79 -5.73
CA GLU A 273 -16.15 27.80 -4.37
C GLU A 273 -15.52 26.45 -4.00
N VAL A 274 -16.21 25.33 -4.27
CA VAL A 274 -15.65 23.99 -4.08
C VAL A 274 -14.41 23.78 -4.95
N ARG A 275 -14.44 24.15 -6.23
CA ARG A 275 -13.28 24.09 -7.12
C ARG A 275 -12.12 24.94 -6.60
N LYS A 276 -12.40 26.15 -6.11
CA LYS A 276 -11.40 27.04 -5.50
C LYS A 276 -10.72 26.39 -4.29
N MET A 277 -11.48 25.81 -3.36
CA MET A 277 -10.91 25.14 -2.19
C MET A 277 -10.08 23.89 -2.56
N VAL A 278 -10.45 23.15 -3.61
CA VAL A 278 -9.64 22.03 -4.13
C VAL A 278 -8.33 22.54 -4.76
N ARG A 279 -8.37 23.63 -5.54
CA ARG A 279 -7.16 24.27 -6.10
C ARG A 279 -6.21 24.76 -5.00
N GLU A 280 -6.72 25.43 -3.98
CA GLU A 280 -5.94 25.89 -2.82
C GLU A 280 -5.23 24.73 -2.12
N CYS A 281 -5.86 23.55 -2.02
CA CYS A 281 -5.22 22.36 -1.46
C CYS A 281 -4.10 21.79 -2.36
N LEU A 282 -4.27 21.84 -3.69
CA LEU A 282 -3.21 21.44 -4.63
C LEU A 282 -2.03 22.42 -4.60
N GLU A 283 -2.30 23.72 -4.61
CA GLU A 283 -1.30 24.79 -4.49
C GLU A 283 -0.53 24.71 -3.16
N LEU A 284 -1.18 24.28 -2.07
CA LEU A 284 -0.50 23.95 -0.81
C LEU A 284 0.42 22.72 -0.93
N ARG A 285 0.05 21.65 -1.66
CA ARG A 285 0.99 20.54 -1.91
C ARG A 285 2.19 21.00 -2.75
N ASP A 286 1.96 21.79 -3.80
CA ASP A 286 3.02 22.28 -4.68
C ASP A 286 4.00 23.26 -3.97
N LYS A 287 3.56 23.93 -2.90
CA LYS A 287 4.40 24.75 -2.02
C LYS A 287 5.37 23.92 -1.15
N TYR A 288 5.02 22.67 -0.82
CA TYR A 288 5.75 21.85 0.15
C TYR A 288 6.51 20.65 -0.46
N VAL A 289 6.01 19.98 -1.50
CA VAL A 289 6.66 18.77 -2.02
C VAL A 289 8.03 19.09 -2.62
N TYR A 290 9.08 18.49 -2.08
CA TYR A 290 10.43 18.58 -2.64
C TYR A 290 10.46 18.03 -4.08
N ARG A 291 11.03 18.83 -4.97
CA ARG A 291 11.31 18.50 -6.37
C ARG A 291 12.75 18.89 -6.71
N GLU A 292 13.43 18.01 -7.43
CA GLU A 292 14.71 18.31 -8.08
C GLU A 292 14.50 19.43 -9.13
N GLU A 293 15.43 20.38 -9.20
CA GLU A 293 15.42 21.47 -10.19
C GLU A 293 15.75 20.98 -11.60
N ILE A 294 16.57 19.93 -11.68
CA ILE A 294 16.95 19.27 -12.94
C ILE A 294 16.44 17.83 -12.87
N ALA A 295 15.49 17.48 -13.73
CA ALA A 295 14.91 16.14 -13.75
C ALA A 295 15.96 15.06 -14.11
N PRO A 296 15.83 13.81 -13.61
CA PRO A 296 16.83 12.74 -13.83
C PRO A 296 17.10 12.42 -15.31
N TRP A 297 16.11 12.54 -16.19
CA TRP A 297 16.26 12.33 -17.64
C TRP A 297 17.05 13.44 -18.35
N THR A 298 17.23 14.60 -17.71
CA THR A 298 18.07 15.69 -18.18
C THR A 298 19.51 15.56 -17.65
N LYS A 299 19.71 14.88 -16.51
CA LYS A 299 21.03 14.62 -15.90
C LYS A 299 21.82 13.54 -16.64
N GLU A 300 21.19 12.40 -16.96
CA GLU A 300 21.81 11.30 -17.73
C GLU A 300 21.13 11.11 -19.09
N PRO A 301 21.57 11.78 -20.18
CA PRO A 301 21.06 11.49 -21.51
C PRO A 301 21.45 10.07 -21.94
N VAL A 302 20.47 9.24 -22.28
CA VAL A 302 20.69 7.80 -22.56
C VAL A 302 21.37 7.57 -23.91
N THR A 303 22.70 7.62 -23.91
CA THR A 303 23.54 7.13 -25.02
C THR A 303 23.53 5.60 -25.04
N ASP A 304 22.77 5.04 -25.99
CA ASP A 304 22.57 3.61 -26.29
C ASP A 304 22.47 2.67 -25.06
N PRO A 305 21.27 2.18 -24.70
CA PRO A 305 21.07 1.24 -23.59
C PRO A 305 21.66 -0.17 -23.86
N SER A 306 22.30 -0.39 -25.01
CA SER A 306 23.13 -1.57 -25.30
C SER A 306 24.52 -1.48 -24.66
N THR A 307 24.97 -0.28 -24.27
CA THR A 307 26.30 -0.05 -23.70
C THR A 307 26.29 -0.39 -22.21
N PRO A 308 26.94 -1.47 -21.74
CA PRO A 308 27.10 -1.67 -20.31
C PRO A 308 27.98 -0.55 -19.76
N LYS A 309 27.52 0.18 -18.74
CA LYS A 309 28.44 0.89 -17.86
C LYS A 309 29.46 -0.15 -17.38
N ALA A 310 30.75 0.15 -17.47
CA ALA A 310 31.78 -0.73 -16.91
C ALA A 310 31.43 -0.99 -15.44
N ARG A 311 31.60 -2.23 -14.97
CA ARG A 311 31.34 -2.61 -13.57
C ARG A 311 32.37 -1.94 -12.65
N SER A 312 32.13 -0.67 -12.34
CA SER A 312 32.67 0.02 -11.18
C SER A 312 32.23 -0.76 -9.95
N ASP A 313 33.20 -1.13 -9.10
CA ASP A 313 32.94 -1.69 -7.78
C ASP A 313 31.96 -0.79 -7.02
N PRO A 314 30.76 -1.28 -6.65
CA PRO A 314 29.74 -0.46 -5.99
C PRO A 314 30.14 -0.05 -4.56
N PHE A 315 31.17 -0.67 -3.97
CA PHE A 315 31.68 -0.34 -2.64
C PHE A 315 32.89 0.60 -2.67
N ARG A 316 33.42 0.94 -3.86
CA ARG A 316 34.59 1.79 -3.99
C ARG A 316 34.27 3.25 -3.67
N PHE A 317 34.78 3.72 -2.53
CA PHE A 317 34.87 5.14 -2.23
C PHE A 317 35.94 5.81 -3.10
N GLU A 318 35.62 6.98 -3.66
CA GLU A 318 36.59 7.89 -4.27
C GLU A 318 36.67 9.17 -3.42
N PRO A 319 37.85 9.60 -2.94
CA PRO A 319 37.97 10.79 -2.10
C PRO A 319 37.47 12.07 -2.80
N VAL A 320 36.56 12.78 -2.13
CA VAL A 320 35.96 14.04 -2.60
C VAL A 320 36.42 15.17 -1.69
N GLU A 321 36.77 16.33 -2.23
CA GLU A 321 37.20 17.48 -1.42
C GLU A 321 36.06 18.02 -0.52
N LYS A 322 36.41 18.38 0.72
CA LYS A 322 35.49 19.03 1.66
C LYS A 322 35.04 20.39 1.15
N THR A 323 33.73 20.62 1.11
CA THR A 323 33.18 21.95 0.75
C THR A 323 33.13 22.90 1.94
N ALA A 324 33.22 24.21 1.68
CA ALA A 324 33.19 25.27 2.71
C ALA A 324 31.85 25.46 3.45
N HIS A 325 30.78 24.78 3.03
CA HIS A 325 29.47 24.84 3.66
C HIS A 325 29.51 24.51 5.16
N ASN A 326 28.75 25.26 5.96
CA ASN A 326 28.52 24.98 7.37
C ASN A 326 27.02 24.77 7.64
N PHE A 327 26.68 24.04 8.70
CA PHE A 327 25.29 23.76 9.07
C PHE A 327 25.05 23.97 10.58
N LYS A 328 23.82 24.34 10.95
CA LYS A 328 23.41 24.52 12.35
C LYS A 328 21.99 23.96 12.53
N MET A 329 21.80 23.19 13.60
CA MET A 329 20.49 22.65 13.98
C MET A 329 19.73 23.71 14.80
N GLU A 330 18.75 24.37 14.20
CA GLU A 330 18.00 25.46 14.81
C GLU A 330 16.51 25.11 14.89
N ASP A 331 15.94 25.11 16.11
CA ASP A 331 14.55 24.71 16.39
C ASP A 331 14.16 23.33 15.81
N GLY A 332 15.13 22.42 15.67
CA GLY A 332 14.94 21.09 15.10
C GLY A 332 14.95 21.02 13.57
N VAL A 333 15.37 22.09 12.89
CA VAL A 333 15.63 22.11 11.44
C VAL A 333 17.09 22.50 11.19
N ILE A 334 17.81 21.68 10.43
CA ILE A 334 19.19 21.98 10.01
C ILE A 334 19.16 23.03 8.90
N ARG A 335 19.72 24.21 9.22
CA ARG A 335 19.98 25.32 8.30
C ARG A 335 21.38 25.22 7.74
N VAL A 336 21.55 25.55 6.46
CA VAL A 336 22.84 25.46 5.75
C VAL A 336 23.28 26.84 5.29
N TYR A 337 24.56 27.15 5.51
CA TYR A 337 25.23 28.40 5.20
C TYR A 337 26.42 28.15 4.26
N ALA A 338 26.77 29.13 3.41
CA ALA A 338 27.87 28.97 2.44
C ALA A 338 29.27 28.97 3.09
N SER A 339 29.41 29.62 4.24
CA SER A 339 30.61 29.74 5.05
C SER A 339 30.24 29.85 6.54
N GLU A 340 31.19 29.59 7.44
CA GLU A 340 31.01 29.81 8.89
C GLU A 340 30.70 31.29 9.24
N SER A 341 31.16 32.22 8.39
CA SER A 341 30.95 33.67 8.52
C SER A 341 29.52 34.12 8.22
N ASP A 342 28.74 33.31 7.51
CA ASP A 342 27.57 33.80 6.80
C ASP A 342 26.30 33.63 7.63
N THR A 343 25.46 34.67 7.62
CA THR A 343 24.20 34.72 8.38
C THR A 343 22.97 34.43 7.52
N VAL A 344 23.15 34.27 6.20
CA VAL A 344 22.07 33.99 5.24
C VAL A 344 22.01 32.49 4.98
N GLU A 345 20.84 31.90 5.24
CA GLU A 345 20.54 30.50 4.94
C GLU A 345 20.37 30.28 3.44
N LEU A 346 20.98 29.22 2.89
CA LEU A 346 20.93 28.88 1.47
C LEU A 346 19.61 28.25 1.04
N PHE A 347 18.99 27.44 1.91
CA PHE A 347 17.85 26.57 1.57
C PHE A 347 16.67 26.75 2.55
N PRO A 348 16.09 27.96 2.66
CA PRO A 348 15.08 28.27 3.68
C PRO A 348 13.81 27.42 3.54
N VAL A 349 13.33 26.88 4.68
CA VAL A 349 12.13 26.04 4.77
C VAL A 349 11.00 26.74 5.52
N ALA A 350 9.75 26.51 5.10
CA ALA A 350 8.57 27.05 5.75
C ALA A 350 8.40 26.48 7.19
N SER A 351 8.22 27.37 8.17
CA SER A 351 8.21 27.02 9.60
C SER A 351 7.13 26.02 10.03
N SER A 352 7.35 25.35 11.18
CA SER A 352 6.39 24.41 11.77
C SER A 352 5.02 25.04 12.05
N THR A 353 4.97 26.29 12.53
CA THR A 353 3.72 27.03 12.74
C THR A 353 3.01 27.36 11.42
N THR A 354 3.76 27.62 10.35
CA THR A 354 3.20 27.77 8.99
C THR A 354 2.60 26.44 8.51
N PHE A 355 3.37 25.35 8.58
CA PHE A 355 2.91 24.02 8.17
C PHE A 355 1.67 23.58 8.94
N PHE A 356 1.65 23.65 10.27
CA PHE A 356 0.47 23.26 11.04
C PHE A 356 -0.72 24.17 10.73
N THR A 357 -0.52 25.46 10.41
CA THR A 357 -1.61 26.34 9.99
C THR A 357 -2.21 25.94 8.64
N ASP A 358 -1.38 25.59 7.66
CA ASP A 358 -1.79 25.15 6.33
C ASP A 358 -2.43 23.74 6.37
N MET A 359 -1.90 22.84 7.21
CA MET A 359 -2.50 21.54 7.50
C MET A 359 -3.89 21.69 8.15
N HIS A 360 -4.07 22.63 9.09
CA HIS A 360 -5.40 22.95 9.61
C HIS A 360 -6.32 23.57 8.55
N HIS A 361 -5.80 24.23 7.52
CA HIS A 361 -6.60 24.71 6.40
C HIS A 361 -7.13 23.54 5.55
N LEU A 362 -6.26 22.60 5.19
CA LEU A 362 -6.63 21.36 4.49
C LEU A 362 -7.68 20.55 5.30
N LEU A 363 -7.47 20.37 6.60
CA LEU A 363 -8.43 19.69 7.49
C LEU A 363 -9.78 20.41 7.61
N LYS A 364 -9.79 21.74 7.51
CA LYS A 364 -11.03 22.52 7.41
C LYS A 364 -11.74 22.27 6.08
N VAL A 365 -11.03 22.28 4.96
CA VAL A 365 -11.62 21.98 3.63
C VAL A 365 -12.20 20.56 3.59
N MET A 366 -11.52 19.57 4.20
CA MET A 366 -11.98 18.18 4.31
C MET A 366 -13.27 17.99 5.13
N SER A 367 -13.65 18.93 6.00
CA SER A 367 -14.86 18.84 6.82
C SER A 367 -16.06 19.61 6.24
N ILE A 368 -15.87 20.45 5.21
CA ILE A 368 -16.97 21.17 4.53
C ILE A 368 -17.83 20.18 3.72
N GLY A 369 -19.13 20.12 4.05
CA GLY A 369 -20.09 19.19 3.44
C GLY A 369 -20.11 19.24 1.90
N ASN A 370 -20.23 20.44 1.33
CA ASN A 370 -20.33 20.62 -0.13
C ASN A 370 -19.08 20.07 -0.86
N VAL A 371 -17.88 20.30 -0.30
CA VAL A 371 -16.62 19.78 -0.86
C VAL A 371 -16.59 18.24 -0.77
N ARG A 372 -17.00 17.67 0.37
CA ARG A 372 -17.08 16.20 0.56
C ARG A 372 -18.03 15.54 -0.46
N SER A 373 -19.23 16.08 -0.63
CA SER A 373 -20.23 15.55 -1.56
C SER A 373 -19.78 15.68 -3.01
N ALA A 374 -19.24 16.83 -3.41
CA ALA A 374 -18.72 17.05 -4.76
C ALA A 374 -17.56 16.11 -5.09
N CYS A 375 -16.57 15.98 -4.20
CA CYS A 375 -15.45 15.05 -4.39
C CYS A 375 -15.93 13.59 -4.47
N HIS A 376 -16.91 13.20 -3.64
CA HIS A 376 -17.53 11.88 -3.73
C HIS A 376 -18.21 11.65 -5.09
N HIS A 377 -18.96 12.61 -5.61
CA HIS A 377 -19.57 12.52 -6.94
C HIS A 377 -18.53 12.42 -8.06
N ARG A 378 -17.42 13.19 -8.03
CA ARG A 378 -16.32 13.04 -9.01
C ARG A 378 -15.67 11.66 -8.93
N LEU A 379 -15.41 11.16 -7.71
CA LEU A 379 -14.82 9.83 -7.50
C LEU A 379 -15.74 8.69 -7.98
N ARG A 380 -17.06 8.80 -7.79
CA ARG A 380 -18.03 7.86 -8.36
C ARG A 380 -18.08 7.96 -9.89
N PHE A 381 -18.08 9.17 -10.45
CA PHE A 381 -18.02 9.39 -11.89
C PHE A 381 -16.78 8.75 -12.54
N LEU A 382 -15.60 8.89 -11.94
CA LEU A 382 -14.36 8.23 -12.39
C LEU A 382 -14.47 6.70 -12.41
N GLU A 383 -15.05 6.13 -11.35
CA GLU A 383 -15.28 4.69 -11.21
C GLU A 383 -16.20 4.13 -12.31
N GLU A 384 -17.32 4.81 -12.58
CA GLU A 384 -18.25 4.39 -13.64
C GLU A 384 -17.71 4.69 -15.05
N LYS A 385 -16.94 5.77 -15.25
CA LYS A 385 -16.30 6.08 -16.55
C LYS A 385 -15.30 4.98 -16.95
N PHE A 386 -14.54 4.45 -15.99
CA PHE A 386 -13.64 3.31 -16.24
C PHE A 386 -14.41 2.01 -16.51
N ARG A 387 -15.52 1.74 -15.80
CA ARG A 387 -16.39 0.58 -16.12
C ARG A 387 -16.96 0.65 -17.53
N LEU A 388 -17.44 1.83 -17.96
CA LEU A 388 -17.92 2.05 -19.32
C LEU A 388 -16.79 1.85 -20.36
N HIS A 389 -15.58 2.33 -20.08
CA HIS A 389 -14.42 2.08 -20.94
C HIS A 389 -14.13 0.58 -21.08
N LEU A 390 -14.09 -0.18 -19.98
CA LEU A 390 -13.87 -1.63 -20.04
C LEU A 390 -14.96 -2.35 -20.85
N LEU A 391 -16.24 -1.99 -20.66
CA LEU A 391 -17.37 -2.56 -21.41
C LEU A 391 -17.30 -2.32 -22.93
N VAL A 392 -16.56 -1.30 -23.39
CA VAL A 392 -16.42 -0.95 -24.81
C VAL A 392 -15.06 -1.39 -25.39
N ASN A 393 -14.01 -1.45 -24.57
CA ASN A 393 -12.63 -1.57 -25.04
C ASN A 393 -11.84 -2.78 -24.51
N ALA A 394 -12.31 -3.56 -23.54
CA ALA A 394 -11.51 -4.65 -22.94
C ALA A 394 -11.00 -5.68 -23.97
N ASP A 395 -11.82 -6.07 -24.95
CA ASP A 395 -11.39 -6.96 -26.04
C ASP A 395 -10.33 -6.33 -26.95
N ARG A 396 -10.40 -5.00 -27.16
CA ARG A 396 -9.42 -4.24 -27.96
C ARG A 396 -8.10 -4.10 -27.20
N GLU A 397 -8.15 -3.90 -25.89
CA GLU A 397 -6.99 -3.91 -25.00
C GLU A 397 -6.30 -5.29 -25.02
N PHE A 398 -7.06 -6.37 -24.89
CA PHE A 398 -6.55 -7.74 -24.96
C PHE A 398 -5.94 -8.08 -26.33
N LEU A 399 -6.56 -7.64 -27.44
CA LEU A 399 -5.99 -7.79 -28.79
C LEU A 399 -4.71 -6.97 -28.96
N ALA A 400 -4.62 -5.76 -28.38
CA ALA A 400 -3.41 -4.95 -28.40
C ALA A 400 -2.25 -5.62 -27.64
N GLN A 401 -2.50 -6.25 -26.48
CA GLN A 401 -1.46 -7.02 -25.77
C GLN A 401 -0.90 -8.16 -26.63
N LYS A 402 -1.75 -8.86 -27.41
CA LYS A 402 -1.30 -9.90 -28.37
C LYS A 402 -0.40 -9.35 -29.50
N GLY A 403 -0.44 -8.03 -29.76
CA GLY A 403 0.49 -7.33 -30.65
C GLY A 403 1.93 -7.23 -30.11
N ALA A 404 2.16 -7.53 -28.83
CA ALA A 404 3.48 -7.53 -28.19
C ALA A 404 3.90 -8.94 -27.74
N PRO A 405 4.08 -9.93 -28.65
CA PRO A 405 4.13 -11.37 -28.32
C PRO A 405 5.30 -11.84 -27.41
N HIS A 406 6.27 -10.99 -27.09
CA HIS A 406 7.32 -11.27 -26.09
C HIS A 406 6.94 -10.78 -24.67
N ARG A 407 5.84 -10.04 -24.49
CA ARG A 407 5.44 -9.51 -23.18
C ARG A 407 4.14 -10.13 -22.70
N ASP A 408 4.20 -10.63 -21.48
CA ASP A 408 3.11 -11.09 -20.66
C ASP A 408 3.33 -10.56 -19.23
N PHE A 409 2.51 -10.99 -18.26
CA PHE A 409 2.68 -10.59 -16.86
C PHE A 409 4.02 -11.08 -16.24
N TYR A 410 4.61 -12.16 -16.73
CA TYR A 410 5.89 -12.70 -16.22
C TYR A 410 7.11 -11.98 -16.80
N ASN A 411 6.99 -11.39 -17.99
CA ASN A 411 8.08 -10.77 -18.77
C ASN A 411 8.11 -9.24 -18.71
N ILE A 412 7.25 -8.62 -17.92
CA ILE A 412 7.31 -7.20 -17.54
C ILE A 412 7.98 -7.03 -16.18
N ARG A 413 8.58 -5.86 -15.92
CA ARG A 413 9.20 -5.58 -14.62
C ARG A 413 8.14 -5.12 -13.62
N LYS A 414 8.24 -5.62 -12.40
CA LYS A 414 7.42 -5.26 -11.25
C LYS A 414 8.32 -5.01 -10.05
N VAL A 415 8.05 -3.97 -9.29
CA VAL A 415 8.82 -3.58 -8.11
C VAL A 415 7.98 -3.84 -6.88
N ASP A 416 8.54 -4.50 -5.89
CA ASP A 416 7.97 -4.48 -4.55
C ASP A 416 8.27 -3.13 -3.89
N THR A 417 7.33 -2.20 -4.02
CA THR A 417 7.44 -0.84 -3.48
C THR A 417 7.29 -0.79 -1.96
N HIS A 418 6.82 -1.87 -1.32
CA HIS A 418 6.75 -1.96 0.14
C HIS A 418 7.09 -3.35 0.68
N VAL A 419 8.32 -3.51 1.17
CA VAL A 419 8.76 -4.70 1.90
C VAL A 419 9.75 -4.35 3.02
N HIS A 420 9.55 -4.92 4.20
CA HIS A 420 10.45 -4.79 5.36
C HIS A 420 11.62 -5.79 5.25
N HIS A 421 12.87 -5.31 5.42
CA HIS A 421 14.07 -6.15 5.28
C HIS A 421 14.10 -7.32 6.27
N SER A 422 13.73 -7.11 7.53
CA SER A 422 13.71 -8.15 8.57
C SER A 422 12.71 -9.29 8.30
N ALA A 423 11.79 -9.12 7.34
CA ALA A 423 10.81 -10.12 6.93
C ALA A 423 10.83 -10.44 5.43
N CYS A 424 11.85 -10.01 4.68
CA CYS A 424 11.90 -10.21 3.22
C CYS A 424 12.00 -11.68 2.74
N MET A 425 12.10 -12.63 3.67
CA MET A 425 12.38 -14.04 3.45
C MET A 425 11.17 -14.93 3.78
N ASN A 426 10.89 -15.96 2.99
CA ASN A 426 9.85 -16.94 3.30
C ASN A 426 10.24 -17.76 4.56
N GLN A 427 9.25 -18.12 5.39
CA GLN A 427 9.39 -18.92 6.63
C GLN A 427 10.24 -20.18 6.44
N LYS A 428 10.01 -20.92 5.35
CA LYS A 428 10.72 -22.14 4.99
C LYS A 428 12.18 -21.89 4.63
N HIS A 429 12.53 -20.69 4.17
CA HIS A 429 13.91 -20.27 3.95
C HIS A 429 14.61 -20.00 5.28
N LEU A 430 14.01 -19.17 6.14
CA LEU A 430 14.57 -18.87 7.48
C LEU A 430 14.77 -20.16 8.30
N LEU A 431 13.77 -21.03 8.38
CA LEU A 431 13.84 -22.33 9.05
C LEU A 431 15.00 -23.21 8.50
N ARG A 432 15.15 -23.25 7.17
CA ARG A 432 16.24 -23.98 6.49
C ARG A 432 17.61 -23.37 6.79
N PHE A 433 17.70 -22.05 6.92
CA PHE A 433 18.94 -21.36 7.28
C PHE A 433 19.34 -21.68 8.73
N ILE A 434 18.42 -21.51 9.68
CA ILE A 434 18.64 -21.84 11.11
C ILE A 434 19.09 -23.29 11.27
N LYS A 435 18.37 -24.26 10.65
CA LYS A 435 18.77 -25.68 10.64
C LYS A 435 20.11 -25.95 9.94
N SER A 436 20.54 -25.11 8.99
CA SER A 436 21.86 -25.22 8.37
C SER A 436 22.97 -24.68 9.27
N LYS A 437 22.72 -23.59 10.01
CA LYS A 437 23.71 -23.01 10.93
C LYS A 437 23.93 -23.91 12.14
N LEU A 438 22.87 -24.32 12.82
CA LEU A 438 22.92 -25.25 13.96
C LEU A 438 23.60 -26.60 13.63
N ARG A 439 23.69 -26.99 12.35
CA ARG A 439 24.38 -28.21 11.89
C ARG A 439 25.84 -27.99 11.48
N LYS A 440 26.19 -26.83 10.95
CA LYS A 440 27.53 -26.54 10.40
C LYS A 440 28.44 -25.81 11.38
N GLU A 441 27.84 -24.93 12.18
CA GLU A 441 28.51 -23.96 13.05
C GLU A 441 27.83 -23.97 14.45
N PRO A 442 27.71 -25.13 15.12
CA PRO A 442 27.03 -25.22 16.42
C PRO A 442 27.80 -24.51 17.55
N ASP A 443 29.13 -24.54 17.49
CA ASP A 443 30.02 -24.05 18.54
C ASP A 443 30.40 -22.55 18.36
N GLU A 444 29.79 -21.86 17.39
CA GLU A 444 29.94 -20.41 17.19
C GLU A 444 29.33 -19.66 18.38
N VAL A 445 30.06 -18.72 18.99
CA VAL A 445 29.54 -17.84 20.05
C VAL A 445 28.65 -16.77 19.43
N VAL A 446 27.35 -16.76 19.77
CA VAL A 446 26.34 -15.95 19.08
C VAL A 446 25.68 -14.86 19.93
N ILE A 447 25.70 -15.02 21.26
CA ILE A 447 25.06 -14.09 22.20
C ILE A 447 25.81 -14.04 23.54
N PHE A 448 25.72 -12.91 24.23
CA PHE A 448 26.16 -12.74 25.61
C PHE A 448 24.95 -12.31 26.44
N ARG A 449 24.58 -13.11 27.44
CA ARG A 449 23.50 -12.83 28.41
C ARG A 449 23.81 -13.56 29.71
N ASP A 450 23.21 -13.11 30.81
CA ASP A 450 23.28 -13.77 32.11
C ASP A 450 24.75 -13.92 32.59
N GLY A 451 25.60 -12.95 32.20
CA GLY A 451 27.05 -12.95 32.45
C GLY A 451 27.88 -13.96 31.63
N LYS A 452 27.27 -14.72 30.70
CA LYS A 452 27.92 -15.80 29.95
C LYS A 452 27.84 -15.60 28.43
N TYR A 453 28.96 -15.87 27.75
CA TYR A 453 28.99 -16.09 26.30
C TYR A 453 28.41 -17.47 25.96
N MET A 454 27.35 -17.51 25.16
CA MET A 454 26.69 -18.75 24.76
C MET A 454 26.97 -19.07 23.29
N THR A 455 27.31 -20.34 23.04
CA THR A 455 27.37 -20.90 21.69
C THR A 455 25.97 -21.09 21.10
N LEU A 456 25.86 -21.15 19.77
CA LEU A 456 24.59 -21.38 19.08
C LEU A 456 23.91 -22.67 19.59
N LYS A 457 24.69 -23.72 19.83
CA LYS A 457 24.24 -24.96 20.44
C LYS A 457 23.67 -24.74 21.84
N GLU A 458 24.41 -24.09 22.74
CA GLU A 458 23.93 -23.83 24.11
C GLU A 458 22.68 -22.95 24.15
N VAL A 459 22.51 -22.01 23.21
CA VAL A 459 21.27 -21.24 23.09
C VAL A 459 20.09 -22.15 22.78
N PHE A 460 20.23 -23.08 21.81
CA PHE A 460 19.17 -24.03 21.48
C PHE A 460 18.89 -25.05 22.59
N GLU A 461 19.93 -25.52 23.30
CA GLU A 461 19.79 -26.36 24.49
C GLU A 461 19.11 -25.61 25.65
N SER A 462 19.40 -24.31 25.85
CA SER A 462 18.74 -23.49 26.89
C SER A 462 17.26 -23.17 26.61
N LEU A 463 16.80 -23.42 25.39
CA LEU A 463 15.41 -23.23 24.96
C LEU A 463 14.62 -24.55 24.88
N ASP A 464 15.26 -25.69 25.20
CA ASP A 464 14.73 -27.05 24.99
C ASP A 464 14.27 -27.32 23.54
N LEU A 465 15.06 -26.83 22.57
CA LEU A 465 14.76 -26.91 21.13
C LEU A 465 15.85 -27.65 20.36
N THR A 466 15.57 -28.85 19.85
CA THR A 466 16.52 -29.53 18.96
C THR A 466 16.36 -29.10 17.50
N GLY A 467 17.45 -29.25 16.72
CA GLY A 467 17.43 -29.04 15.27
C GLY A 467 16.52 -30.00 14.49
N TYR A 468 15.97 -31.05 15.11
CA TYR A 468 14.95 -31.91 14.53
C TYR A 468 13.57 -31.26 14.65
N ASP A 469 13.18 -30.89 15.87
CA ASP A 469 11.81 -30.47 16.25
C ASP A 469 11.39 -29.15 15.59
N LEU A 470 12.36 -28.25 15.35
CA LEU A 470 12.17 -27.02 14.59
C LEU A 470 11.35 -27.27 13.31
N ASN A 471 10.15 -26.71 13.24
CA ASN A 471 9.26 -26.79 12.09
C ASN A 471 8.64 -25.41 11.83
N VAL A 472 7.78 -25.27 10.81
CA VAL A 472 7.23 -23.95 10.45
C VAL A 472 6.26 -23.44 11.52
N ASP A 473 5.44 -24.33 12.09
CA ASP A 473 4.45 -23.97 13.11
C ASP A 473 5.15 -23.61 14.43
N LEU A 474 6.18 -24.37 14.83
CA LEU A 474 7.02 -24.08 15.99
C LEU A 474 7.90 -22.83 15.81
N LEU A 475 8.13 -22.37 14.58
CA LEU A 475 8.79 -21.08 14.33
C LEU A 475 7.87 -19.90 14.70
N ASP A 476 6.55 -20.11 14.72
CA ASP A 476 5.47 -19.18 15.08
C ASP A 476 5.56 -17.75 14.49
N VAL A 477 6.20 -17.59 13.33
CA VAL A 477 6.35 -16.28 12.65
C VAL A 477 5.15 -15.90 11.77
N HIS A 478 4.18 -16.80 11.55
CA HIS A 478 3.03 -16.53 10.68
C HIS A 478 1.98 -15.64 11.39
N ALA A 479 1.48 -14.62 10.69
CA ALA A 479 0.35 -13.82 11.14
C ALA A 479 -0.95 -14.64 11.08
N ASP A 480 -1.64 -14.76 12.21
CA ASP A 480 -2.82 -15.62 12.37
C ASP A 480 -4.08 -14.78 12.65
N LYS A 481 -5.25 -15.43 12.81
CA LYS A 481 -6.50 -14.71 13.17
C LYS A 481 -6.38 -13.91 14.48
N SER A 482 -5.42 -14.25 15.34
CA SER A 482 -5.17 -13.57 16.61
C SER A 482 -4.29 -12.31 16.49
N THR A 483 -3.66 -12.02 15.34
CA THR A 483 -2.98 -10.72 15.07
C THR A 483 -3.95 -9.62 14.62
N PHE A 484 -5.19 -9.96 14.25
CA PHE A 484 -6.17 -8.99 13.78
C PHE A 484 -6.51 -7.98 14.90
N HIS A 485 -6.31 -6.69 14.61
CA HIS A 485 -6.35 -5.57 15.55
C HIS A 485 -5.37 -5.70 16.75
N ARG A 486 -4.33 -6.53 16.62
CA ARG A 486 -3.31 -6.80 17.65
C ARG A 486 -1.91 -6.64 17.07
N PHE A 487 -1.57 -5.38 16.78
CA PHE A 487 -0.25 -4.99 16.30
C PHE A 487 0.88 -5.32 17.30
N ASP A 488 0.56 -5.39 18.60
CA ASP A 488 1.44 -5.91 19.65
C ASP A 488 1.82 -7.38 19.40
N LYS A 489 0.84 -8.24 19.06
CA LYS A 489 1.09 -9.64 18.69
C LYS A 489 1.85 -9.76 17.37
N PHE A 490 1.55 -8.91 16.39
CA PHE A 490 2.29 -8.87 15.12
C PHE A 490 3.78 -8.51 15.34
N ASN A 491 4.09 -7.59 16.26
CA ASN A 491 5.48 -7.31 16.62
C ASN A 491 6.20 -8.50 17.28
N LEU A 492 5.47 -9.37 17.99
CA LEU A 492 6.01 -10.61 18.55
C LEU A 492 6.26 -11.68 17.47
N LYS A 493 5.57 -11.66 16.32
CA LYS A 493 5.81 -12.57 15.18
C LYS A 493 7.16 -12.34 14.48
N TYR A 494 7.87 -11.25 14.76
CA TYR A 494 9.29 -11.11 14.40
C TYR A 494 10.23 -11.94 15.30
N ASN A 495 9.76 -12.53 16.41
CA ASN A 495 10.57 -13.39 17.29
C ASN A 495 10.45 -14.86 16.85
N PRO A 496 11.49 -15.49 16.27
CA PRO A 496 11.45 -16.90 15.88
C PRO A 496 11.23 -17.79 17.11
N CYS A 497 10.30 -18.74 17.02
CA CYS A 497 9.83 -19.58 18.14
C CYS A 497 9.30 -18.77 19.34
N GLY A 498 8.86 -17.53 19.12
CA GLY A 498 8.50 -16.57 20.17
C GLY A 498 9.69 -15.94 20.90
N GLN A 499 10.92 -16.38 20.63
CA GLN A 499 12.12 -16.05 21.41
C GLN A 499 12.86 -14.83 20.89
N SER A 500 13.01 -13.80 21.73
CA SER A 500 13.80 -12.59 21.43
C SER A 500 15.26 -12.92 21.13
N ARG A 501 15.87 -13.86 21.89
CA ARG A 501 17.23 -14.38 21.67
C ARG A 501 17.47 -14.81 20.21
N LEU A 502 16.53 -15.51 19.59
CA LEU A 502 16.66 -15.96 18.20
C LEU A 502 16.49 -14.82 17.17
N ARG A 503 15.68 -13.80 17.48
CA ARG A 503 15.58 -12.58 16.66
C ARG A 503 16.85 -11.75 16.71
N GLU A 504 17.45 -11.64 17.88
CA GLU A 504 18.73 -10.96 18.09
C GLU A 504 19.84 -11.62 17.26
N ILE A 505 19.94 -12.95 17.30
CA ILE A 505 20.97 -13.72 16.58
C ILE A 505 20.76 -13.71 15.05
N PHE A 506 19.54 -13.91 14.56
CA PHE A 506 19.28 -14.14 13.12
C PHE A 506 18.68 -12.95 12.35
N LEU A 507 18.00 -12.02 13.02
CA LEU A 507 17.18 -10.96 12.39
C LEU A 507 17.55 -9.53 12.83
N LYS A 508 18.74 -9.34 13.42
CA LYS A 508 19.33 -8.03 13.73
C LYS A 508 20.72 -7.88 13.09
N GLN A 509 21.10 -6.64 12.78
CA GLN A 509 22.45 -6.27 12.32
C GLN A 509 23.35 -5.82 13.48
N ASP A 510 22.77 -5.11 14.45
CA ASP A 510 23.39 -4.72 15.72
C ASP A 510 23.24 -5.90 16.71
N ASN A 511 24.24 -6.79 16.75
CA ASN A 511 24.33 -7.94 17.67
C ASN A 511 25.81 -8.37 17.88
N LEU A 512 26.07 -9.34 18.77
CA LEU A 512 27.43 -9.78 19.12
C LEU A 512 28.26 -10.26 17.91
N ILE A 513 27.63 -10.93 16.95
CA ILE A 513 28.26 -11.42 15.71
C ILE A 513 28.22 -10.41 14.56
N GLN A 514 28.05 -9.12 14.87
CA GLN A 514 28.05 -8.00 13.91
C GLN A 514 27.10 -8.23 12.72
N GLY A 515 25.93 -8.83 12.98
CA GLY A 515 24.90 -9.04 11.98
C GLY A 515 25.25 -10.08 10.91
N ARG A 516 26.31 -10.87 11.10
CA ARG A 516 26.83 -11.86 10.13
C ARG A 516 25.74 -12.78 9.58
N PHE A 517 24.92 -13.38 10.45
CA PHE A 517 23.87 -14.30 10.01
C PHE A 517 22.76 -13.61 9.20
N LEU A 518 22.35 -12.41 9.59
CA LEU A 518 21.38 -11.62 8.81
C LEU A 518 21.94 -11.25 7.42
N ALA A 519 23.24 -10.92 7.34
CA ALA A 519 23.91 -10.66 6.07
C ALA A 519 23.99 -11.91 5.18
N GLU A 520 24.34 -13.07 5.74
CA GLU A 520 24.37 -14.36 5.02
C GLU A 520 22.98 -14.77 4.48
N VAL A 521 21.89 -14.49 5.22
CA VAL A 521 20.51 -14.67 4.71
C VAL A 521 20.18 -13.64 3.63
N THR A 522 20.54 -12.37 3.84
CA THR A 522 20.28 -11.28 2.88
C THR A 522 20.94 -11.58 1.53
N LYS A 523 22.18 -12.06 1.50
CA LYS A 523 22.84 -12.51 0.24
C LYS A 523 22.07 -13.63 -0.48
N GLN A 524 21.45 -14.55 0.25
CA GLN A 524 20.63 -15.61 -0.36
C GLN A 524 19.32 -15.07 -0.94
N VAL A 525 18.66 -14.14 -0.24
CA VAL A 525 17.43 -13.48 -0.75
C VAL A 525 17.73 -12.64 -1.98
N LEU A 526 18.82 -11.86 -1.97
CA LEU A 526 19.26 -11.07 -3.13
C LEU A 526 19.62 -11.96 -4.33
N SER A 527 20.32 -13.08 -4.11
CA SER A 527 20.61 -14.04 -5.19
C SER A 527 19.35 -14.69 -5.77
N ASP A 528 18.34 -14.96 -4.95
CA ASP A 528 17.03 -15.45 -5.41
C ASP A 528 16.24 -14.36 -6.17
N LEU A 529 16.40 -13.08 -5.81
CA LEU A 529 15.82 -11.93 -6.51
C LEU A 529 16.50 -11.67 -7.88
N GLU A 530 17.82 -11.86 -7.97
CA GLU A 530 18.58 -11.75 -9.23
C GLU A 530 18.25 -12.87 -10.22
N ALA A 531 18.10 -14.11 -9.73
CA ALA A 531 17.55 -15.21 -10.51
C ALA A 531 16.13 -14.87 -11.02
N SER A 532 15.35 -14.15 -10.22
CA SER A 532 13.98 -13.70 -10.50
C SER A 532 13.91 -12.43 -11.37
N LYS A 533 14.80 -12.27 -12.36
CA LYS A 533 15.05 -11.19 -13.36
C LYS A 533 13.99 -10.08 -13.62
N TYR A 534 12.71 -10.34 -13.44
CA TYR A 534 11.60 -9.41 -13.65
C TYR A 534 11.00 -8.82 -12.36
N GLN A 535 11.46 -9.28 -11.19
CA GLN A 535 11.10 -8.80 -9.86
C GLN A 535 12.23 -7.93 -9.31
N MET A 536 11.87 -6.79 -8.71
CA MET A 536 12.77 -5.83 -8.07
C MET A 536 12.23 -5.50 -6.67
N ALA A 537 13.05 -5.03 -5.74
CA ALA A 537 12.60 -4.76 -4.36
C ALA A 537 13.09 -3.42 -3.79
N GLU A 538 12.25 -2.79 -2.96
CA GLU A 538 12.58 -1.59 -2.18
C GLU A 538 12.58 -1.89 -0.67
N TYR A 539 13.67 -2.52 -0.21
CA TYR A 539 13.80 -3.00 1.16
C TYR A 539 13.94 -1.86 2.17
N ARG A 540 13.12 -1.88 3.22
CA ARG A 540 13.23 -0.96 4.35
C ARG A 540 14.08 -1.54 5.47
N ILE A 541 15.12 -0.83 5.86
CA ILE A 541 16.01 -1.18 6.98
C ILE A 541 15.95 -0.09 8.07
N SER A 542 16.04 -0.49 9.34
CA SER A 542 15.71 0.38 10.47
C SER A 542 16.90 1.16 11.00
N ILE A 543 16.70 2.46 11.25
CA ILE A 543 17.52 3.26 12.17
C ILE A 543 16.59 3.79 13.27
N TYR A 544 17.03 3.74 14.52
CA TYR A 544 16.17 4.02 15.67
C TYR A 544 16.34 5.45 16.20
N GLY A 545 17.44 6.13 15.84
CA GLY A 545 17.75 7.48 16.30
C GLY A 545 18.12 7.52 17.79
N ARG A 546 18.67 6.42 18.33
CA ARG A 546 19.11 6.31 19.73
C ARG A 546 20.50 6.91 19.94
N LYS A 547 21.38 6.77 18.95
CA LYS A 547 22.78 7.24 18.92
C LYS A 547 23.15 7.65 17.49
N GLN A 548 23.99 8.67 17.31
CA GLN A 548 24.54 9.04 15.99
C GLN A 548 25.30 7.89 15.31
N SER A 549 25.95 7.02 16.09
CA SER A 549 26.73 5.87 15.60
C SER A 549 25.91 4.82 14.83
N GLU A 550 24.57 4.82 14.94
CA GLU A 550 23.72 3.85 14.25
C GLU A 550 23.90 3.91 12.71
N TRP A 551 24.25 5.08 12.16
CA TRP A 551 24.56 5.24 10.74
C TRP A 551 25.86 4.56 10.32
N ASP A 552 26.96 4.79 11.05
CA ASP A 552 28.26 4.18 10.74
C ASP A 552 28.23 2.66 10.99
N GLN A 553 27.58 2.23 12.06
CA GLN A 553 27.34 0.80 12.34
C GLN A 553 26.61 0.14 11.16
N LEU A 554 25.50 0.72 10.70
CA LEU A 554 24.74 0.20 9.57
C LEU A 554 25.54 0.22 8.25
N ALA A 555 26.21 1.33 7.93
CA ALA A 555 26.99 1.46 6.71
C ALA A 555 28.19 0.50 6.67
N SER A 556 28.86 0.30 7.80
CA SER A 556 29.92 -0.70 7.95
C SER A 556 29.37 -2.13 7.80
N TRP A 557 28.18 -2.43 8.33
CA TRP A 557 27.52 -3.72 8.14
C TRP A 557 27.24 -3.99 6.65
N PHE A 558 26.74 -3.01 5.89
CA PHE A 558 26.53 -3.14 4.44
C PHE A 558 27.82 -3.42 3.66
N ILE A 559 28.89 -2.69 3.95
CA ILE A 559 30.14 -2.75 3.16
C ILE A 559 31.01 -3.93 3.58
N ASN A 560 31.21 -4.16 4.87
CA ASN A 560 32.01 -5.29 5.38
C ASN A 560 31.40 -6.65 4.99
N ASN A 561 30.07 -6.70 4.77
CA ASN A 561 29.38 -7.88 4.27
C ASN A 561 29.12 -7.84 2.74
N GLU A 562 29.55 -6.84 1.97
CA GLU A 562 29.31 -6.72 0.52
C GLU A 562 27.82 -6.87 0.12
N ILE A 563 26.90 -6.18 0.79
CA ILE A 563 25.46 -6.29 0.53
C ILE A 563 25.05 -5.35 -0.61
N TYR A 564 24.96 -5.89 -1.83
CA TYR A 564 24.54 -5.19 -3.05
C TYR A 564 23.74 -6.10 -3.99
N SER A 565 22.88 -5.51 -4.82
CA SER A 565 22.26 -6.17 -5.97
C SER A 565 21.80 -5.12 -6.99
N GLU A 566 21.85 -5.45 -8.28
CA GLU A 566 21.26 -4.61 -9.35
C GLU A 566 19.71 -4.52 -9.25
N ASN A 567 19.07 -5.48 -8.56
CA ASN A 567 17.60 -5.60 -8.45
C ASN A 567 17.01 -5.02 -7.14
N ALA A 568 17.82 -4.47 -6.23
CA ALA A 568 17.37 -3.99 -4.92
C ALA A 568 17.88 -2.58 -4.59
N VAL A 569 17.02 -1.76 -3.97
CA VAL A 569 17.37 -0.45 -3.40
C VAL A 569 16.80 -0.29 -2.00
N TRP A 570 17.35 0.64 -1.21
CA TRP A 570 17.11 0.70 0.23
C TRP A 570 16.34 1.95 0.68
N LEU A 571 15.44 1.77 1.64
CA LEU A 571 14.81 2.86 2.39
C LEU A 571 15.22 2.76 3.85
N ILE A 572 15.38 3.91 4.49
CA ILE A 572 15.64 4.01 5.92
C ILE A 572 14.31 4.26 6.63
N GLN A 573 13.82 3.26 7.36
CA GLN A 573 12.64 3.40 8.20
C GLN A 573 13.04 3.84 9.61
N VAL A 574 12.35 4.86 10.14
CA VAL A 574 12.54 5.31 11.52
C VAL A 574 11.24 5.07 12.32
N PRO A 575 11.25 4.14 13.30
CA PRO A 575 10.11 3.91 14.17
C PRO A 575 9.82 5.10 15.09
N ARG A 576 8.54 5.48 15.20
CA ARG A 576 8.07 6.60 16.04
C ARG A 576 8.06 6.24 17.53
N LEU A 577 9.20 5.87 18.11
CA LEU A 577 9.32 5.27 19.45
C LEU A 577 9.93 6.20 20.54
N TYR A 578 9.87 7.53 20.36
CA TYR A 578 10.44 8.51 21.30
C TYR A 578 10.07 8.23 22.77
N ASN A 579 8.80 7.90 23.06
CA ASN A 579 8.34 7.66 24.43
C ASN A 579 9.07 6.49 25.10
N VAL A 580 9.43 5.45 24.35
CA VAL A 580 10.16 4.28 24.86
C VAL A 580 11.61 4.69 25.21
N TYR A 581 12.31 5.33 24.28
CA TYR A 581 13.69 5.78 24.49
C TYR A 581 13.79 6.87 25.57
N LYS A 582 12.71 7.64 25.78
CA LYS A 582 12.56 8.64 26.83
C LYS A 582 12.36 8.01 28.21
N GLN A 583 11.54 6.95 28.30
CA GLN A 583 11.37 6.16 29.54
C GLN A 583 12.66 5.41 29.91
N MET A 584 13.39 4.88 28.93
CA MET A 584 14.73 4.29 29.09
C MET A 584 15.84 5.32 29.42
N GLY A 585 15.53 6.62 29.45
CA GLY A 585 16.52 7.69 29.72
C GLY A 585 17.56 7.94 28.63
N ILE A 586 17.49 7.21 27.49
CA ILE A 586 18.44 7.29 26.37
C ILE A 586 18.37 8.66 25.69
N VAL A 587 17.16 9.19 25.49
CA VAL A 587 16.94 10.51 24.84
C VAL A 587 16.34 11.52 25.81
N LYS A 588 16.83 12.78 25.76
CA LYS A 588 16.42 13.84 26.70
C LYS A 588 15.20 14.62 26.20
N SER A 589 15.13 14.87 24.89
CA SER A 589 14.01 15.52 24.20
C SER A 589 13.92 15.00 22.77
N PHE A 590 12.85 15.37 22.05
CA PHE A 590 12.68 14.94 20.64
C PHE A 590 13.82 15.44 19.73
N GLN A 591 14.42 16.59 20.07
CA GLN A 591 15.64 17.11 19.43
C GLN A 591 16.73 16.04 19.31
N SER A 592 16.97 15.25 20.37
CA SER A 592 18.02 14.22 20.36
C SER A 592 17.82 13.15 19.29
N ILE A 593 16.59 12.84 18.90
CA ILE A 593 16.32 11.90 17.80
C ILE A 593 16.61 12.55 16.45
N LEU A 594 16.23 13.82 16.26
CA LEU A 594 16.56 14.57 15.05
C LEU A 594 18.08 14.76 14.89
N ASP A 595 18.78 15.01 16.00
CA ASP A 595 20.24 15.11 16.06
C ASP A 595 20.90 13.77 15.66
N ASN A 596 20.43 12.65 16.24
CA ASN A 596 20.94 11.30 15.95
C ASN A 596 20.67 10.87 14.50
N VAL A 597 19.51 11.24 13.93
CA VAL A 597 19.12 10.84 12.57
C VAL A 597 19.75 11.72 11.49
N PHE A 598 19.79 13.04 11.66
CA PHE A 598 20.15 13.95 10.57
C PHE A 598 21.59 14.46 10.60
N ILE A 599 22.21 14.68 11.76
CA ILE A 599 23.56 15.30 11.82
C ILE A 599 24.61 14.51 11.01
N PRO A 600 24.75 13.17 11.16
CA PRO A 600 25.70 12.39 10.37
C PRO A 600 25.48 12.48 8.85
N LEU A 601 24.24 12.71 8.40
CA LEU A 601 23.89 12.86 6.98
C LEU A 601 24.35 14.20 6.39
N PHE A 602 24.38 15.27 7.20
CA PHE A 602 24.95 16.55 6.78
C PHE A 602 26.48 16.52 6.83
N GLU A 603 27.07 15.89 7.85
CA GLU A 603 28.52 15.73 7.98
C GLU A 603 29.12 14.98 6.77
N VAL A 604 28.61 13.79 6.45
CA VAL A 604 29.04 13.00 5.28
C VAL A 604 28.70 13.65 3.93
N THR A 605 27.68 14.52 3.89
CA THR A 605 27.35 15.26 2.67
C THR A 605 28.29 16.44 2.46
N ILE A 606 28.73 17.13 3.53
CA ILE A 606 29.66 18.27 3.45
C ILE A 606 31.10 17.79 3.21
N ASP A 607 31.52 16.74 3.91
CA ASP A 607 32.85 16.12 3.83
C ASP A 607 32.72 14.58 3.74
N PRO A 608 32.67 14.00 2.52
CA PRO A 608 32.57 12.55 2.33
C PRO A 608 33.68 11.71 3.01
N ASN A 609 34.82 12.31 3.36
CA ASN A 609 35.93 11.61 4.00
C ASN A 609 35.72 11.42 5.51
N SER A 610 34.74 12.11 6.12
CA SER A 610 34.40 11.94 7.53
C SER A 610 33.75 10.58 7.80
N HIS A 611 32.82 10.16 6.94
CA HIS A 611 32.13 8.87 7.01
C HIS A 611 32.12 8.19 5.62
N PRO A 612 33.27 7.70 5.11
CA PRO A 612 33.38 7.23 3.72
C PRO A 612 32.51 5.99 3.43
N GLN A 613 32.32 5.12 4.43
CA GLN A 613 31.41 3.99 4.33
C GLN A 613 29.93 4.45 4.24
N LEU A 614 29.53 5.44 5.05
CA LEU A 614 28.21 6.04 4.99
C LEU A 614 27.96 6.75 3.65
N HIS A 615 28.97 7.41 3.08
CA HIS A 615 28.86 8.05 1.77
C HIS A 615 28.47 7.04 0.68
N VAL A 616 29.21 5.92 0.61
CA VAL A 616 28.94 4.82 -0.31
C VAL A 616 27.56 4.21 -0.07
N PHE A 617 27.18 3.96 1.20
CA PHE A 617 25.85 3.45 1.53
C PHE A 617 24.71 4.37 1.05
N LEU A 618 24.86 5.69 1.24
CA LEU A 618 23.88 6.70 0.80
C LEU A 618 23.77 6.85 -0.74
N MET A 619 24.62 6.19 -1.54
CA MET A 619 24.42 6.07 -2.99
C MET A 619 23.39 4.98 -3.35
N MET A 620 23.05 4.09 -2.41
CA MET A 620 22.07 3.00 -2.56
C MET A 620 20.74 3.27 -1.83
N VAL A 621 20.70 4.32 -1.00
CA VAL A 621 19.49 4.75 -0.26
C VAL A 621 18.65 5.69 -1.12
N VAL A 622 17.38 5.32 -1.33
CA VAL A 622 16.43 6.02 -2.21
C VAL A 622 15.27 6.69 -1.48
N GLY A 623 15.05 6.39 -0.20
CA GLY A 623 13.99 7.04 0.57
C GLY A 623 14.06 6.91 2.09
N PHE A 624 13.25 7.75 2.76
CA PHE A 624 12.95 7.68 4.19
C PHE A 624 11.50 7.25 4.42
N ASP A 625 11.29 6.43 5.45
CA ASP A 625 9.99 5.95 5.90
C ASP A 625 9.82 6.22 7.42
N LEU A 626 8.57 6.35 7.89
CA LEU A 626 8.20 6.58 9.29
C LEU A 626 7.19 5.50 9.71
N VAL A 627 7.58 4.69 10.69
CA VAL A 627 6.85 3.45 11.08
C VAL A 627 6.45 3.46 12.56
N ASP A 628 6.18 2.28 13.16
CA ASP A 628 5.41 2.05 14.39
C ASP A 628 3.88 2.15 14.20
N ASP A 629 3.15 1.47 15.08
CA ASP A 629 1.69 1.33 15.15
C ASP A 629 0.97 2.67 14.95
N GLU A 630 0.22 2.76 13.87
CA GLU A 630 -0.58 3.94 13.55
C GLU A 630 -1.90 3.97 14.33
N SER A 631 -2.35 2.87 14.95
CA SER A 631 -3.60 2.81 15.72
C SER A 631 -3.51 3.43 17.12
N LYS A 632 -2.29 3.66 17.63
CA LYS A 632 -2.05 4.29 18.95
C LYS A 632 -2.70 5.69 19.01
N PRO A 633 -3.45 6.02 20.07
CA PRO A 633 -4.15 7.30 20.17
C PRO A 633 -3.16 8.46 20.43
N GLU A 634 -2.97 9.32 19.43
CA GLU A 634 -2.14 10.51 19.55
C GLU A 634 -2.95 11.80 19.75
N ARG A 635 -2.28 12.86 20.25
CA ARG A 635 -2.89 14.19 20.40
C ARG A 635 -2.61 15.01 19.14
N ARG A 636 -3.61 15.16 18.26
CA ARG A 636 -3.58 16.04 17.07
C ARG A 636 -2.85 17.35 17.38
N PRO A 637 -1.83 17.75 16.60
CA PRO A 637 -1.08 18.96 16.86
C PRO A 637 -1.97 20.20 16.77
N THR A 638 -1.66 21.22 17.57
CA THR A 638 -2.23 22.57 17.40
C THR A 638 -1.41 23.37 16.39
N LYS A 639 -1.80 24.63 16.11
CA LYS A 639 -0.99 25.53 15.28
C LYS A 639 0.34 25.94 15.93
N HIS A 640 0.41 25.90 17.27
CA HIS A 640 1.57 26.32 18.06
C HIS A 640 2.03 25.14 18.91
N MET A 641 2.75 24.21 18.27
CA MET A 641 3.39 23.10 18.96
C MET A 641 4.74 23.53 19.55
N PRO A 642 5.16 22.96 20.71
CA PRO A 642 6.50 23.19 21.26
C PRO A 642 7.60 22.81 20.27
N LYS A 643 8.79 23.40 20.43
CA LYS A 643 9.99 23.05 19.66
C LYS A 643 10.50 21.65 20.02
N PRO A 644 11.25 20.95 19.16
CA PRO A 644 11.80 19.62 19.46
C PRO A 644 12.71 19.58 20.71
N SER A 645 13.40 20.68 21.00
CA SER A 645 14.19 20.89 22.21
C SER A 645 13.35 21.04 23.48
N GLU A 646 12.17 21.65 23.35
CA GLU A 646 11.18 21.83 24.42
C GLU A 646 10.35 20.57 24.66
N TRP A 647 10.21 19.70 23.64
CA TRP A 647 9.51 18.40 23.74
C TRP A 647 10.31 17.42 24.61
N THR A 648 10.17 17.60 25.91
CA THR A 648 10.85 16.90 27.01
C THR A 648 9.91 16.01 27.83
N ASN A 649 8.63 16.01 27.50
CA ASN A 649 7.60 15.19 28.14
C ASN A 649 7.72 13.71 27.75
N GLU A 650 6.98 12.83 28.42
CA GLU A 650 6.99 11.37 28.22
C GLU A 650 6.12 10.89 27.05
N PHE A 651 5.24 11.75 26.52
CA PHE A 651 4.35 11.38 25.42
C PHE A 651 5.08 11.40 24.08
N ASN A 652 4.71 10.45 23.22
CA ASN A 652 5.16 10.42 21.84
C ASN A 652 4.63 11.67 21.09
N PRO A 653 5.45 12.37 20.29
CA PRO A 653 4.94 13.38 19.37
C PRO A 653 3.93 12.78 18.38
N ALA A 654 3.00 13.60 17.93
CA ALA A 654 2.04 13.25 16.87
C ALA A 654 2.75 12.86 15.56
N TYR A 655 2.16 11.96 14.77
CA TYR A 655 2.60 11.59 13.42
C TYR A 655 2.91 12.81 12.56
N SER A 656 1.99 13.79 12.56
CA SER A 656 2.14 15.04 11.80
C SER A 656 3.31 15.92 12.29
N TYR A 657 3.78 15.73 13.52
CA TYR A 657 4.95 16.40 14.08
C TYR A 657 6.25 15.71 13.64
N TYR A 658 6.31 14.37 13.72
CA TYR A 658 7.40 13.59 13.10
C TYR A 658 7.54 13.93 11.61
N ALA A 659 6.44 13.84 10.86
CA ALA A 659 6.41 14.09 9.42
C ALA A 659 6.96 15.47 9.04
N TYR A 660 6.60 16.53 9.77
CA TYR A 660 7.14 17.87 9.52
C TYR A 660 8.64 17.98 9.75
N TYR A 661 9.17 17.55 10.90
CA TYR A 661 10.61 17.73 11.18
C TYR A 661 11.47 16.80 10.32
N PHE A 662 10.98 15.60 9.97
CA PHE A 662 11.67 14.74 9.00
C PHE A 662 11.66 15.35 7.60
N TYR A 663 10.51 15.84 7.13
CA TYR A 663 10.42 16.60 5.88
C TYR A 663 11.39 17.80 5.84
N ALA A 664 11.42 18.63 6.88
CA ALA A 664 12.16 19.88 6.85
C ALA A 664 13.68 19.66 6.79
N ASN A 665 14.20 18.71 7.58
CA ASN A 665 15.61 18.33 7.51
C ASN A 665 15.96 17.59 6.22
N LEU A 666 15.06 16.74 5.71
CA LEU A 666 15.28 16.02 4.45
C LEU A 666 15.22 16.95 3.23
N TYR A 667 14.42 18.03 3.29
CA TYR A 667 14.39 19.08 2.27
C TYR A 667 15.72 19.83 2.19
N THR A 668 16.26 20.32 3.32
CA THR A 668 17.55 21.03 3.32
C THR A 668 18.72 20.10 2.99
N LEU A 669 18.67 18.84 3.42
CA LEU A 669 19.62 17.80 3.04
C LEU A 669 19.58 17.53 1.54
N ASN A 670 18.39 17.35 0.96
CA ASN A 670 18.24 17.09 -0.47
C ASN A 670 18.69 18.28 -1.32
N LYS A 671 18.42 19.53 -0.93
CA LYS A 671 18.94 20.70 -1.65
C LYS A 671 20.47 20.80 -1.58
N LEU A 672 21.08 20.47 -0.45
CA LEU A 672 22.55 20.40 -0.32
C LEU A 672 23.17 19.23 -1.11
N ARG A 673 22.48 18.09 -1.19
CA ARG A 673 22.93 16.94 -2.00
C ARG A 673 22.77 17.23 -3.50
N GLU A 674 21.66 17.84 -3.91
CA GLU A 674 21.42 18.29 -5.27
C GLU A 674 22.46 19.31 -5.75
N SER A 675 22.80 20.32 -4.94
CA SER A 675 23.84 21.30 -5.30
C SER A 675 25.25 20.71 -5.41
N LYS A 676 25.48 19.55 -4.81
CA LYS A 676 26.69 18.73 -4.91
C LYS A 676 26.63 17.64 -6.00
N GLY A 677 25.50 17.50 -6.71
CA GLY A 677 25.29 16.44 -7.71
C GLY A 677 25.10 15.03 -7.12
N LEU A 678 24.87 14.91 -5.81
CA LEU A 678 24.68 13.64 -5.10
C LEU A 678 23.20 13.16 -5.16
N PRO A 679 22.94 11.84 -5.05
CA PRO A 679 21.58 11.30 -5.04
C PRO A 679 20.73 11.83 -3.88
N THR A 680 19.51 12.25 -4.19
CA THR A 680 18.52 12.77 -3.22
C THR A 680 17.55 11.68 -2.76
N ILE A 681 17.07 11.78 -1.53
CA ILE A 681 16.36 10.72 -0.81
C ILE A 681 14.87 11.13 -0.65
N LYS A 682 13.93 10.36 -1.22
CA LYS A 682 12.48 10.70 -1.21
C LYS A 682 11.80 10.42 0.13
N LEU A 683 10.84 11.24 0.54
CA LEU A 683 10.01 10.97 1.73
C LEU A 683 8.82 10.09 1.35
N ARG A 684 8.80 8.84 1.84
CA ARG A 684 7.82 7.80 1.50
C ARG A 684 7.37 7.02 2.75
N PRO A 685 6.58 7.63 3.66
CA PRO A 685 6.22 7.02 4.94
C PRO A 685 5.02 6.06 4.83
N HIS A 686 4.87 5.18 5.82
CA HIS A 686 3.59 4.55 6.13
C HIS A 686 2.57 5.61 6.52
N CYS A 687 1.37 5.56 5.95
CA CYS A 687 0.35 6.56 6.24
C CYS A 687 -1.06 6.06 5.94
N GLY A 688 -1.98 6.24 6.90
CA GLY A 688 -3.38 5.91 6.74
C GLY A 688 -3.64 4.42 6.53
N GLU A 689 -2.86 3.54 7.14
CA GLU A 689 -3.28 2.17 7.41
C GLU A 689 -4.29 2.15 8.57
N ALA A 690 -3.86 2.65 9.73
CA ALA A 690 -4.68 2.81 10.92
C ALA A 690 -4.82 4.31 11.27
N GLY A 691 -4.82 4.68 12.57
CA GLY A 691 -4.81 6.08 13.02
C GLY A 691 -5.92 7.02 12.53
N ASP A 692 -5.60 8.31 12.58
CA ASP A 692 -6.53 9.40 12.28
C ASP A 692 -6.32 9.97 10.86
N ILE A 693 -7.32 10.68 10.34
CA ILE A 693 -7.35 11.12 8.94
C ILE A 693 -6.39 12.28 8.62
N ASP A 694 -5.82 12.94 9.64
CA ASP A 694 -4.86 14.03 9.48
C ASP A 694 -3.44 13.55 9.19
N HIS A 695 -3.09 12.30 9.49
CA HIS A 695 -1.85 11.69 9.03
C HIS A 695 -1.73 11.79 7.50
N LEU A 696 -2.81 11.38 6.80
CA LEU A 696 -2.93 11.46 5.34
C LEU A 696 -2.99 12.89 4.80
N ALA A 697 -3.42 13.86 5.61
CA ALA A 697 -3.40 15.28 5.25
C ALA A 697 -1.98 15.87 5.38
N ALA A 698 -1.23 15.49 6.41
CA ALA A 698 0.20 15.84 6.55
C ALA A 698 1.03 15.22 5.42
N ALA A 699 0.87 13.92 5.15
CA ALA A 699 1.60 13.24 4.09
C ALA A 699 1.22 13.77 2.68
N PHE A 700 -0.04 14.19 2.48
CA PHE A 700 -0.44 14.85 1.23
C PHE A 700 0.31 16.17 0.98
N LEU A 701 0.67 16.92 2.02
CA LEU A 701 1.44 18.15 1.86
C LEU A 701 2.94 17.87 1.70
N LEU A 702 3.49 16.92 2.45
CA LEU A 702 4.95 16.79 2.62
C LEU A 702 5.63 15.67 1.82
N CYS A 703 4.91 14.60 1.47
CA CYS A 703 5.52 13.34 1.03
C CYS A 703 5.41 13.11 -0.48
N ASN A 704 6.37 12.36 -1.03
CA ASN A 704 6.38 11.92 -2.42
C ASN A 704 5.23 10.95 -2.69
N ASN A 705 5.30 9.78 -2.06
CA ASN A 705 4.36 8.64 -2.10
C ASN A 705 4.11 8.16 -0.65
N ILE A 706 3.20 7.20 -0.42
CA ILE A 706 2.95 6.59 0.90
C ILE A 706 2.73 5.07 0.81
N SER A 707 3.02 4.34 1.90
CA SER A 707 2.55 2.96 2.10
C SER A 707 1.11 2.92 2.64
N HIS A 708 0.36 1.89 2.28
CA HIS A 708 -1.04 1.55 2.62
C HIS A 708 -2.11 2.55 2.15
N GLY A 709 -2.30 3.69 2.82
CA GLY A 709 -3.32 4.69 2.47
C GLY A 709 -4.80 4.24 2.52
N ILE A 710 -5.13 3.06 3.08
CA ILE A 710 -6.49 2.49 3.06
C ILE A 710 -7.55 3.40 3.71
N LYS A 711 -7.17 4.24 4.68
CA LYS A 711 -8.03 5.25 5.33
C LYS A 711 -8.51 6.35 4.38
N LEU A 712 -7.89 6.53 3.19
CA LEU A 712 -8.41 7.43 2.14
C LEU A 712 -9.86 7.09 1.76
N ARG A 713 -10.30 5.84 1.90
CA ARG A 713 -11.70 5.43 1.68
C ARG A 713 -12.71 6.20 2.57
N ASN A 714 -12.28 6.71 3.72
CA ASN A 714 -13.10 7.46 4.66
C ASN A 714 -13.15 8.98 4.35
N SER A 715 -12.35 9.47 3.39
CA SER A 715 -12.24 10.90 3.05
C SER A 715 -12.26 11.12 1.54
N PRO A 716 -13.45 11.36 0.94
CA PRO A 716 -13.56 11.66 -0.49
C PRO A 716 -12.73 12.87 -0.94
N VAL A 717 -12.53 13.86 -0.05
CA VAL A 717 -11.74 15.05 -0.36
C VAL A 717 -10.25 14.71 -0.51
N LEU A 718 -9.67 13.96 0.44
CA LEU A 718 -8.28 13.50 0.29
C LEU A 718 -8.16 12.52 -0.86
N GLN A 719 -9.06 11.55 -1.01
CA GLN A 719 -8.97 10.59 -2.11
C GLN A 719 -8.99 11.27 -3.50
N TYR A 720 -9.78 12.33 -3.67
CA TYR A 720 -9.80 13.11 -4.92
C TYR A 720 -8.54 13.97 -5.08
N LEU A 721 -7.99 14.55 -4.00
CA LEU A 721 -6.71 15.27 -4.02
C LEU A 721 -5.52 14.36 -4.37
N TYR A 722 -5.44 13.16 -3.79
CA TYR A 722 -4.44 12.14 -4.13
C TYR A 722 -4.57 11.68 -5.59
N TYR A 723 -5.80 11.57 -6.11
CA TYR A 723 -6.05 11.31 -7.54
C TYR A 723 -5.57 12.47 -8.45
N LEU A 724 -5.91 13.72 -8.13
CA LEU A 724 -5.55 14.88 -8.95
C LEU A 724 -4.03 15.09 -8.99
N ALA A 725 -3.37 14.99 -7.83
CA ALA A 725 -1.91 15.07 -7.72
C ALA A 725 -1.17 13.77 -8.12
N GLN A 726 -1.90 12.68 -8.42
CA GLN A 726 -1.36 11.36 -8.79
C GLN A 726 -0.29 10.81 -7.81
N VAL A 727 -0.51 11.04 -6.51
CA VAL A 727 0.35 10.58 -5.41
C VAL A 727 0.39 9.05 -5.37
N GLY A 728 1.58 8.46 -5.32
CA GLY A 728 1.76 7.00 -5.30
C GLY A 728 1.31 6.38 -3.98
N LEU A 729 0.55 5.29 -4.09
CA LEU A 729 0.11 4.44 -3.00
C LEU A 729 0.67 3.02 -3.19
N ALA A 730 1.54 2.58 -2.28
CA ALA A 730 2.01 1.19 -2.21
C ALA A 730 1.13 0.40 -1.24
N LEU A 731 0.23 -0.43 -1.77
CA LEU A 731 -0.75 -1.18 -0.97
C LEU A 731 -0.35 -2.64 -0.81
N SER A 732 -0.49 -3.17 0.42
CA SER A 732 -0.23 -4.58 0.75
C SER A 732 -1.50 -5.29 1.25
N PRO A 733 -2.41 -5.70 0.35
CA PRO A 733 -3.73 -6.23 0.73
C PRO A 733 -3.74 -7.47 1.64
N LEU A 734 -2.85 -8.46 1.47
CA LEU A 734 -2.77 -9.59 2.42
C LEU A 734 -2.31 -9.15 3.81
N SER A 735 -1.38 -8.20 3.91
CA SER A 735 -0.96 -7.60 5.19
C SER A 735 -2.13 -6.90 5.89
N ASN A 736 -2.81 -6.01 5.17
CA ASN A 736 -3.98 -5.30 5.70
C ASN A 736 -5.06 -6.30 6.18
N ASN A 737 -5.24 -7.44 5.49
CA ASN A 737 -6.17 -8.49 5.89
C ASN A 737 -5.79 -9.20 7.20
N SER A 738 -4.50 -9.38 7.49
CA SER A 738 -4.03 -9.99 8.74
C SER A 738 -4.05 -9.05 9.95
N LEU A 739 -4.13 -7.74 9.72
CA LEU A 739 -4.01 -6.71 10.76
C LEU A 739 -5.27 -5.83 10.98
N PHE A 740 -5.86 -5.27 9.92
CA PHE A 740 -6.79 -4.12 10.07
C PHE A 740 -8.07 -4.22 9.24
N LEU A 741 -8.12 -4.99 8.16
CA LEU A 741 -9.19 -4.90 7.18
C LEU A 741 -9.34 -6.13 6.27
N ASP A 742 -10.45 -6.86 6.42
CA ASP A 742 -10.87 -7.99 5.58
C ASP A 742 -10.58 -7.76 4.07
N TYR A 743 -9.95 -8.73 3.38
CA TYR A 743 -9.48 -8.58 2.00
C TYR A 743 -10.56 -8.09 1.02
N HIS A 744 -11.80 -8.58 1.16
CA HIS A 744 -12.93 -8.16 0.32
C HIS A 744 -13.41 -6.72 0.56
N ARG A 745 -13.01 -6.09 1.67
CA ARG A 745 -13.33 -4.70 2.05
C ARG A 745 -12.10 -3.77 1.88
N ASN A 746 -10.96 -4.30 1.44
CA ASN A 746 -9.80 -3.49 1.07
C ASN A 746 -10.16 -2.55 -0.09
N PRO A 747 -9.80 -1.25 -0.04
CA PRO A 747 -10.24 -0.29 -1.03
C PRO A 747 -9.42 -0.30 -2.35
N PHE A 748 -8.35 -1.10 -2.45
CA PHE A 748 -7.50 -1.21 -3.65
C PHE A 748 -8.27 -1.27 -4.98
N PRO A 749 -9.24 -2.18 -5.21
CA PRO A 749 -9.95 -2.26 -6.49
C PRO A 749 -10.74 -0.99 -6.81
N ALA A 750 -11.27 -0.27 -5.80
CA ALA A 750 -11.92 1.01 -6.00
C ALA A 750 -10.91 2.14 -6.30
N PHE A 751 -9.72 2.12 -5.67
CA PHE A 751 -8.64 3.07 -5.95
C PHE A 751 -8.12 2.89 -7.39
N PHE A 752 -7.87 1.65 -7.81
CA PHE A 752 -7.46 1.29 -9.17
C PHE A 752 -8.53 1.66 -10.22
N GLN A 753 -9.81 1.36 -9.97
CA GLN A 753 -10.88 1.71 -10.91
C GLN A 753 -11.02 3.23 -11.07
N ARG A 754 -10.88 4.00 -9.98
CA ARG A 754 -10.90 5.47 -10.01
C ARG A 754 -9.64 6.10 -10.61
N GLY A 755 -8.58 5.34 -10.87
CA GLY A 755 -7.34 5.83 -11.49
C GLY A 755 -6.39 6.54 -10.53
N LEU A 756 -6.41 6.18 -9.24
CA LEU A 756 -5.33 6.56 -8.32
C LEU A 756 -4.05 5.81 -8.71
N ASN A 757 -2.89 6.42 -8.47
CA ASN A 757 -1.57 5.83 -8.73
C ASN A 757 -1.28 4.75 -7.67
N VAL A 758 -1.72 3.51 -7.93
CA VAL A 758 -1.57 2.36 -7.02
C VAL A 758 -0.56 1.33 -7.52
N SER A 759 0.20 0.74 -6.59
CA SER A 759 0.98 -0.49 -6.75
C SER A 759 0.56 -1.54 -5.71
N LEU A 760 0.91 -2.81 -5.96
CA LEU A 760 0.82 -3.91 -4.99
C LEU A 760 2.22 -4.24 -4.45
N SER A 761 2.28 -4.64 -3.18
CA SER A 761 3.52 -4.87 -2.42
C SER A 761 3.32 -5.94 -1.32
N SER A 762 4.41 -6.55 -0.82
CA SER A 762 4.33 -7.75 0.04
C SER A 762 4.45 -7.54 1.55
N ASP A 763 4.90 -6.37 2.00
CA ASP A 763 5.02 -5.97 3.42
C ASP A 763 6.02 -6.84 4.22
N ASP A 764 5.52 -7.87 4.92
CA ASP A 764 6.30 -8.87 5.63
C ASP A 764 6.09 -10.27 4.99
N PRO A 765 6.83 -10.62 3.91
CA PRO A 765 6.83 -11.97 3.33
C PRO A 765 6.95 -13.11 4.35
N LEU A 766 7.80 -12.93 5.36
CA LEU A 766 7.99 -13.89 6.46
C LEU A 766 6.69 -14.13 7.24
N GLN A 767 5.90 -13.10 7.50
CA GLN A 767 4.71 -13.23 8.33
C GLN A 767 3.47 -13.60 7.52
N ILE A 768 3.38 -13.18 6.25
CA ILE A 768 2.12 -13.18 5.50
C ILE A 768 2.09 -14.24 4.39
N HIS A 769 3.21 -14.49 3.70
CA HIS A 769 3.23 -15.17 2.40
C HIS A 769 3.63 -16.65 2.50
N LEU A 770 2.98 -17.50 1.71
CA LEU A 770 3.22 -18.95 1.73
C LEU A 770 4.16 -19.39 0.60
N THR A 771 4.21 -18.66 -0.51
CA THR A 771 5.05 -18.98 -1.68
C THR A 771 6.46 -18.40 -1.56
N LYS A 772 7.36 -18.82 -2.46
CA LYS A 772 8.71 -18.22 -2.58
C LYS A 772 8.67 -16.81 -3.18
N GLU A 773 7.70 -16.53 -4.05
CA GLU A 773 7.61 -15.29 -4.82
C GLU A 773 6.46 -14.43 -4.26
N ALA A 774 6.64 -13.90 -3.05
CA ALA A 774 5.61 -13.18 -2.29
C ALA A 774 4.86 -12.12 -3.12
N LEU A 775 5.58 -11.25 -3.84
CA LEU A 775 4.97 -10.25 -4.71
C LEU A 775 4.10 -10.87 -5.83
N VAL A 776 4.47 -12.03 -6.38
CA VAL A 776 3.69 -12.72 -7.42
C VAL A 776 2.45 -13.38 -6.82
N GLU A 777 2.53 -13.88 -5.58
CA GLU A 777 1.37 -14.35 -4.80
C GLU A 777 0.38 -13.20 -4.53
N GLU A 778 0.83 -12.02 -4.09
CA GLU A 778 -0.05 -10.85 -3.87
C GLU A 778 -0.81 -10.45 -5.15
N TYR A 779 -0.12 -10.32 -6.29
CA TYR A 779 -0.76 -10.05 -7.58
C TYR A 779 -1.71 -11.19 -8.01
N SER A 780 -1.39 -12.45 -7.68
CA SER A 780 -2.21 -13.61 -8.04
C SER A 780 -3.50 -13.67 -7.25
N VAL A 781 -3.46 -13.41 -5.93
CA VAL A 781 -4.66 -13.33 -5.08
C VAL A 781 -5.52 -12.14 -5.51
N ALA A 782 -4.92 -10.96 -5.72
CA ALA A 782 -5.61 -9.78 -6.21
C ALA A 782 -6.32 -10.03 -7.55
N ALA A 783 -5.65 -10.74 -8.48
CA ALA A 783 -6.23 -11.11 -9.77
C ALA A 783 -7.46 -12.01 -9.64
N GLN A 784 -7.39 -13.07 -8.82
CA GLN A 784 -8.52 -14.01 -8.68
C GLN A 784 -9.68 -13.41 -7.88
N VAL A 785 -9.41 -12.68 -6.80
CA VAL A 785 -10.44 -12.15 -5.90
C VAL A 785 -11.16 -10.92 -6.49
N TRP A 786 -10.42 -10.01 -7.16
CA TRP A 786 -11.00 -8.81 -7.76
C TRP A 786 -11.19 -8.89 -9.27
N LYS A 787 -10.89 -10.05 -9.88
CA LYS A 787 -11.08 -10.35 -11.32
C LYS A 787 -10.31 -9.40 -12.24
N LEU A 788 -9.08 -9.07 -11.86
CA LEU A 788 -8.19 -8.20 -12.64
C LEU A 788 -7.71 -8.94 -13.90
N SER A 789 -7.75 -8.26 -15.04
CA SER A 789 -7.22 -8.77 -16.31
C SER A 789 -5.69 -8.68 -16.37
N ALA A 790 -5.08 -9.36 -17.34
CA ALA A 790 -3.65 -9.22 -17.62
C ALA A 790 -3.26 -7.76 -17.91
N CYS A 791 -4.13 -6.97 -18.55
CA CYS A 791 -3.92 -5.53 -18.76
C CYS A 791 -3.85 -4.76 -17.44
N ASP A 792 -4.73 -5.06 -16.49
CA ASP A 792 -4.78 -4.40 -15.18
C ASP A 792 -3.54 -4.72 -14.34
N LEU A 793 -3.13 -6.01 -14.31
CA LEU A 793 -1.89 -6.42 -13.61
C LEU A 793 -0.64 -5.78 -14.24
N CYS A 794 -0.62 -5.60 -15.56
CA CYS A 794 0.47 -4.91 -16.25
C CYS A 794 0.45 -3.39 -15.96
N GLU A 795 -0.72 -2.77 -15.79
CA GLU A 795 -0.84 -1.37 -15.38
C GLU A 795 -0.34 -1.14 -13.94
N ILE A 796 -0.73 -2.02 -13.00
CA ILE A 796 -0.28 -1.97 -11.60
C ILE A 796 1.25 -2.18 -11.51
N ALA A 797 1.78 -3.17 -12.24
CA ALA A 797 3.22 -3.41 -12.32
C ALA A 797 3.99 -2.24 -12.97
N ARG A 798 3.47 -1.67 -14.07
CA ARG A 798 4.00 -0.44 -14.67
C ARG A 798 4.08 0.69 -13.63
N ASN A 799 3.01 0.92 -12.88
CA ASN A 799 2.96 1.97 -11.85
C ASN A 799 3.96 1.73 -10.71
N SER A 800 4.18 0.47 -10.30
CA SER A 800 5.23 0.15 -9.30
C SER A 800 6.63 0.61 -9.74
N VAL A 801 6.95 0.49 -11.04
CA VAL A 801 8.22 0.99 -11.59
C VAL A 801 8.27 2.53 -11.57
N TYR A 802 7.17 3.22 -11.87
CA TYR A 802 7.10 4.68 -11.73
C TYR A 802 7.37 5.11 -10.27
N GLN A 803 6.68 4.51 -9.29
CA GLN A 803 6.76 4.85 -7.86
C GLN A 803 8.10 4.55 -7.17
N SER A 804 8.92 3.71 -7.81
CA SER A 804 10.18 3.22 -7.24
C SER A 804 11.32 4.24 -7.23
N GLY A 805 12.35 4.01 -6.42
CA GLY A 805 13.57 4.81 -6.35
C GLY A 805 14.64 4.53 -7.41
N PHE A 806 14.42 3.56 -8.31
CA PHE A 806 15.44 3.15 -9.29
C PHE A 806 15.82 4.26 -10.29
N SER A 807 17.06 4.19 -10.78
CA SER A 807 17.68 5.20 -11.64
C SER A 807 16.94 5.45 -12.97
N HIS A 808 17.18 6.60 -13.59
CA HIS A 808 16.64 6.94 -14.91
C HIS A 808 16.98 5.87 -15.95
N LEU A 809 18.24 5.40 -15.97
CA LEU A 809 18.71 4.35 -16.87
C LEU A 809 17.94 3.02 -16.69
N ALA A 810 17.68 2.61 -15.44
CA ALA A 810 16.90 1.41 -15.15
C ALA A 810 15.44 1.55 -15.60
N LYS A 811 14.77 2.65 -15.22
CA LYS A 811 13.38 2.93 -15.65
C LYS A 811 13.26 3.03 -17.17
N SER A 812 14.23 3.66 -17.84
CA SER A 812 14.34 3.73 -19.31
C SER A 812 14.48 2.35 -19.95
N HIS A 813 15.35 1.49 -19.42
CA HIS A 813 15.48 0.12 -19.90
C HIS A 813 14.21 -0.73 -19.67
N TRP A 814 13.50 -0.51 -18.56
CA TRP A 814 12.32 -1.31 -18.17
C TRP A 814 11.00 -0.87 -18.81
N LEU A 815 10.78 0.44 -19.00
CA LEU A 815 9.51 1.03 -19.48
C LEU A 815 9.58 1.57 -20.91
N GLY A 816 10.79 1.81 -21.44
CA GLY A 816 11.03 2.46 -22.74
C GLY A 816 11.67 3.84 -22.57
N SER A 817 12.44 4.27 -23.57
CA SER A 817 13.28 5.48 -23.49
C SER A 817 12.52 6.79 -23.30
N LYS A 818 11.21 6.81 -23.61
CA LYS A 818 10.33 7.98 -23.46
C LYS A 818 9.44 7.95 -22.22
N TYR A 819 9.68 7.06 -21.24
CA TYR A 819 8.77 6.86 -20.10
C TYR A 819 8.45 8.13 -19.28
N PHE A 820 9.30 9.15 -19.37
CA PHE A 820 9.13 10.45 -18.72
C PHE A 820 8.07 11.36 -19.37
N LEU A 821 7.66 11.08 -20.62
CA LEU A 821 6.54 11.78 -21.26
C LEU A 821 5.21 11.36 -20.65
N ARG A 822 4.26 12.30 -20.52
CA ARG A 822 2.93 12.04 -19.96
C ARG A 822 1.96 11.52 -21.02
N GLY A 823 1.21 10.49 -20.66
CA GLY A 823 0.20 9.88 -21.54
C GLY A 823 0.77 8.82 -22.48
N PRO A 824 0.08 8.50 -23.59
CA PRO A 824 0.39 7.32 -24.41
C PRO A 824 1.74 7.38 -25.14
N GLU A 825 2.30 8.58 -25.35
CA GLU A 825 3.64 8.76 -25.95
C GLU A 825 4.77 8.28 -25.02
N GLY A 826 4.53 8.23 -23.71
CA GLY A 826 5.43 7.70 -22.69
C GLY A 826 5.19 6.22 -22.35
N ASN A 827 4.64 5.44 -23.28
CA ASN A 827 4.40 4.01 -23.07
C ASN A 827 4.85 3.17 -24.27
N ASP A 828 5.85 2.30 -24.04
CA ASP A 828 6.23 1.25 -24.98
C ASP A 828 5.56 -0.08 -24.58
N ILE A 829 4.56 -0.51 -25.34
CA ILE A 829 3.85 -1.79 -25.09
C ILE A 829 4.79 -3.01 -25.16
N HIS A 830 5.88 -2.95 -25.93
CA HIS A 830 6.89 -4.02 -26.01
C HIS A 830 7.82 -4.05 -24.77
N LYS A 831 7.62 -3.12 -23.83
CA LYS A 831 8.28 -3.06 -22.51
C LYS A 831 7.28 -3.25 -21.37
N THR A 832 6.14 -2.57 -21.40
CA THR A 832 5.16 -2.51 -20.30
C THR A 832 4.01 -3.51 -20.41
N ASN A 833 3.74 -4.05 -21.61
CA ASN A 833 2.53 -4.80 -21.94
C ASN A 833 1.20 -4.09 -21.67
N VAL A 834 1.20 -2.77 -21.44
CA VAL A 834 -0.03 -1.99 -21.27
C VAL A 834 -0.43 -1.38 -22.62
N PRO A 835 -1.65 -1.62 -23.13
CA PRO A 835 -2.14 -1.01 -24.36
C PRO A 835 -2.14 0.52 -24.29
N ASN A 836 -1.69 1.18 -25.36
CA ASN A 836 -1.66 2.65 -25.42
C ASN A 836 -3.06 3.28 -25.24
N MET A 837 -4.14 2.57 -25.62
CA MET A 837 -5.52 3.02 -25.39
C MET A 837 -5.92 3.05 -23.90
N ARG A 838 -5.33 2.20 -23.04
CA ARG A 838 -5.53 2.26 -21.59
C ARG A 838 -4.87 3.52 -21.02
N ILE A 839 -3.63 3.78 -21.42
CA ILE A 839 -2.87 4.97 -21.00
C ILE A 839 -3.52 6.26 -21.52
N ALA A 840 -4.04 6.25 -22.76
CA ALA A 840 -4.82 7.35 -23.31
C ALA A 840 -6.07 7.63 -22.46
N PHE A 841 -6.92 6.62 -22.20
CA PHE A 841 -8.11 6.76 -21.35
C PHE A 841 -7.78 7.35 -19.97
N ARG A 842 -6.74 6.84 -19.30
CA ARG A 842 -6.31 7.35 -17.98
C ARG A 842 -5.86 8.81 -18.06
N HIS A 843 -5.00 9.13 -19.04
CA HIS A 843 -4.46 10.47 -19.22
C HIS A 843 -5.53 11.50 -19.59
N GLU A 844 -6.43 11.17 -20.53
CA GLU A 844 -7.53 12.02 -20.96
C GLU A 844 -8.51 12.28 -19.82
N THR A 845 -8.87 11.23 -19.06
CA THR A 845 -9.76 11.36 -17.89
C THR A 845 -9.14 12.20 -16.77
N TRP A 846 -7.84 12.02 -16.46
CA TRP A 846 -7.15 12.89 -15.50
C TRP A 846 -7.03 14.34 -16.01
N LYS A 847 -6.77 14.53 -17.30
CA LYS A 847 -6.71 15.85 -17.95
C LYS A 847 -8.08 16.55 -17.94
N GLU A 848 -9.17 15.83 -18.14
CA GLU A 848 -10.54 16.33 -17.99
C GLU A 848 -10.82 16.80 -16.55
N GLU A 849 -10.51 15.99 -15.54
CA GLU A 849 -10.72 16.39 -14.13
C GLU A 849 -9.86 17.60 -13.74
N MET A 850 -8.60 17.66 -14.18
CA MET A 850 -7.74 18.84 -13.97
C MET A 850 -8.33 20.09 -14.65
N GLN A 851 -8.80 20.00 -15.90
CA GLN A 851 -9.44 21.14 -16.57
C GLN A 851 -10.79 21.51 -15.93
N TYR A 852 -11.54 20.54 -15.40
CA TYR A 852 -12.76 20.79 -14.63
C TYR A 852 -12.46 21.60 -13.36
N VAL A 853 -11.46 21.18 -12.55
CA VAL A 853 -11.05 21.84 -11.30
C VAL A 853 -10.47 23.24 -11.54
N TYR A 854 -9.67 23.44 -12.59
CA TYR A 854 -9.11 24.75 -12.97
C TYR A 854 -10.00 25.56 -13.93
N SER A 855 -11.28 25.19 -14.09
CA SER A 855 -12.27 25.94 -14.87
C SER A 855 -11.78 26.29 -16.29
N GLY A 856 -11.16 25.32 -16.96
CA GLY A 856 -10.57 25.42 -18.32
C GLY A 856 -9.16 26.02 -18.39
N LYS A 857 -8.48 26.24 -17.26
CA LYS A 857 -7.18 26.92 -17.18
C LYS A 857 -6.03 26.05 -16.64
N ALA A 858 -6.19 24.72 -16.57
CA ALA A 858 -5.14 23.86 -16.03
C ALA A 858 -3.90 23.88 -16.95
N ARG A 859 -2.72 24.13 -16.35
CA ARG A 859 -1.43 23.87 -17.01
C ARG A 859 -1.16 22.37 -16.91
N ILE A 860 -1.33 21.66 -18.02
CA ILE A 860 -1.05 20.22 -18.10
C ILE A 860 0.42 20.04 -18.48
N PRO A 861 1.28 19.46 -17.62
CA PRO A 861 2.66 19.20 -17.96
C PRO A 861 2.76 18.09 -19.02
N GLY A 862 3.67 18.26 -19.98
CA GLY A 862 3.99 17.25 -21.00
C GLY A 862 4.78 16.06 -20.46
N GLU A 863 5.35 16.20 -19.26
CA GLU A 863 6.16 15.19 -18.59
C GLU A 863 5.50 14.69 -17.29
N ILE A 864 5.99 13.57 -16.77
CA ILE A 864 5.69 13.11 -15.41
C ILE A 864 6.36 14.04 -14.37
N ASP A 865 5.88 14.01 -13.13
CA ASP A 865 6.59 14.70 -12.05
C ASP A 865 7.75 13.80 -11.57
N PRO A 866 9.01 14.26 -11.50
CA PRO A 866 10.11 13.50 -10.92
C PRO A 866 9.84 13.04 -9.47
N ALA A 867 8.96 13.74 -8.74
CA ALA A 867 8.57 13.40 -7.39
C ALA A 867 7.73 12.11 -7.27
N MET A 868 7.08 11.65 -8.35
CA MET A 868 6.27 10.41 -8.39
C MET A 868 7.07 9.14 -8.21
#